data_AF-A0A1V5NF08-F1
#
_entry.id   AF-A0A1V5NF08-F1
#
_cell.length_a   1.000
_cell.length_b   1.000
_cell.length_c   1.000
_cell.angle_alpha   90.00
_cell.angle_beta   90.00
_cell.angle_gamma   90.00
#
_symmetry.space_group_name_H-M   'P 1'
#
loop_
_entity.id
_entity.type
_entity.pdbx_description
1 polymer ?
#
loop_
_entity_poly.entity_id
_entity_poly.type
_entity_poly.pdbx_seq_one_letter_code
_entity_poly.pdbx_strand_id
1 'polypeptide(L)'
;MNDNKRKGRYLLKLVATWKDWKQFIHPAKITLNGNNILDGQLFLENVCKGWPGIYFNVPPEYLALENKLEIANKSGKKNTLLVERIELLQLKDAEDFTVQFCPDFVAVDENFKVKLVLLNKYPKINVRFSKKEIEFLKRDKCDFIFKAKQTAKKVKITFESGKNKCSAVISEVYAPQSGREVFVGMDCDDCRQDGTEEMDRVLEHFAYTQMGNFFAFRPKTNRNYTVKFPTPLTDWQRWIDFCKDNNLKFQFSGLPEIAPKALKTLKKEIVTRGGKYFEGFQIHEPYCTSFSPVFENPIEIRNSKNFIEKKQSYIRYINSQIANIKYGNAKMFCGDPSLLCVYHRESEIDSILCEPVSNSALLYAAARGTGKDFGVHLAPDWYGGAPHDQQAIDRFSLLLDLMYAYGGKHIYVESTAFKTNAFSRNDWEDNFCRLARQKLRDFYYFTCKDARIGNPDIPLAFVYGNLESMFWRPDDRIAELEDSGNWDDVVWGKWPNTQYRRIWKATDAWLPPLDFDAQGKNETLTKMFCGSPFGQVDVISPYVDLNRYKAISFLGWNTMDEQIYRNLISYVNAGGKLFICGCHFDTRIDFDGQPRFIRDGKLHDLIGADIVGAGQKVFGKFRTCKLDNVSARQTQDFLFEHNLGKGKVYFFNFYDYPYDPRLIKNIKNILEEIGTGISKSSNVSIEGPNSKYINYTIWNDGRNSKIYLVNVDWQYNKSKKIIIHNDGTKIPVTVPDGKMLMINLNTKTNFK
;
A
#
# COMPACT_ATOMS: atom_id res chain seq x y z
N MET A 1 -28.81 -16.49 7.68
CA MET A 1 -29.29 -17.42 6.63
C MET A 1 -29.86 -18.68 7.29
N ASN A 2 -30.74 -19.40 6.60
CA ASN A 2 -31.41 -20.61 7.07
C ASN A 2 -30.44 -21.80 6.97
N ASP A 3 -30.00 -22.38 8.09
CA ASP A 3 -28.96 -23.43 8.12
C ASP A 3 -29.36 -24.70 7.33
N ASN A 4 -30.66 -24.92 7.12
CA ASN A 4 -31.18 -25.98 6.24
C ASN A 4 -30.71 -25.90 4.77
N LYS A 5 -30.09 -24.80 4.33
CA LYS A 5 -29.49 -24.65 3.00
C LYS A 5 -28.06 -25.24 2.86
N ARG A 6 -27.53 -25.92 3.89
CA ARG A 6 -26.09 -26.33 3.92
C ARG A 6 -25.80 -27.84 3.86
N LYS A 7 -26.80 -28.67 3.58
CA LYS A 7 -26.61 -30.07 3.15
C LYS A 7 -26.55 -30.14 1.62
N GLY A 8 -25.61 -30.92 1.07
CA GLY A 8 -25.45 -31.16 -0.36
C GLY A 8 -25.05 -29.90 -1.13
N ARG A 9 -24.08 -29.12 -0.65
CA ARG A 9 -23.69 -27.91 -1.40
C ARG A 9 -22.73 -28.29 -2.52
N TYR A 10 -23.15 -28.04 -3.75
CA TYR A 10 -22.32 -28.25 -4.93
C TYR A 10 -22.06 -26.93 -5.64
N LEU A 11 -20.84 -26.79 -6.17
CA LEU A 11 -20.49 -25.71 -7.09
C LEU A 11 -20.14 -26.31 -8.44
N LEU A 12 -20.67 -25.73 -9.51
CA LEU A 12 -20.15 -25.93 -10.85
C LEU A 12 -19.03 -24.91 -11.07
N LYS A 13 -17.79 -25.37 -11.18
CA LYS A 13 -16.66 -24.55 -11.64
C LYS A 13 -16.52 -24.70 -13.15
N LEU A 14 -16.65 -23.58 -13.87
CA LEU A 14 -16.41 -23.48 -15.29
C LEU A 14 -15.09 -22.73 -15.51
N VAL A 15 -14.12 -23.41 -16.11
CA VAL A 15 -12.85 -22.81 -16.56
C VAL A 15 -12.94 -22.59 -18.07
N ALA A 16 -13.14 -21.34 -18.46
CA ALA A 16 -13.49 -20.98 -19.82
C ALA A 16 -12.95 -19.60 -20.21
N THR A 17 -12.93 -19.31 -21.51
CA THR A 17 -12.66 -17.97 -22.03
C THR A 17 -13.52 -17.70 -23.26
N TRP A 18 -13.78 -16.43 -23.54
CA TRP A 18 -14.23 -16.03 -24.87
C TRP A 18 -13.06 -16.02 -25.85
N LYS A 19 -13.28 -16.49 -27.09
CA LYS A 19 -12.25 -16.51 -28.14
C LYS A 19 -11.77 -15.10 -28.48
N ASP A 20 -12.69 -14.17 -28.68
CA ASP A 20 -12.40 -12.73 -28.67
C ASP A 20 -12.52 -12.23 -27.24
N TRP A 21 -11.43 -12.32 -26.49
CA TRP A 21 -11.37 -11.93 -25.09
C TRP A 21 -11.60 -10.43 -24.87
N LYS A 22 -11.47 -9.57 -25.89
CA LYS A 22 -11.73 -8.12 -25.75
C LYS A 22 -13.21 -7.81 -25.47
N GLN A 23 -14.09 -8.75 -25.77
CA GLN A 23 -15.50 -8.68 -25.41
C GLN A 23 -15.78 -9.65 -24.27
N PHE A 24 -15.57 -9.18 -23.05
CA PHE A 24 -15.61 -10.01 -21.84
C PHE A 24 -16.99 -10.59 -21.52
N ILE A 25 -18.07 -10.10 -22.15
CA ILE A 25 -19.46 -10.41 -21.78
C ILE A 25 -20.24 -10.90 -22.98
N HIS A 26 -20.78 -12.11 -22.88
CA HIS A 26 -21.78 -12.57 -23.82
C HIS A 26 -22.89 -13.36 -23.14
N PRO A 27 -24.11 -13.35 -23.72
CA PRO A 27 -25.19 -14.15 -23.19
C PRO A 27 -24.88 -15.63 -23.35
N ALA A 28 -25.06 -16.38 -22.27
CA ALA A 28 -24.92 -17.83 -22.22
C ALA A 28 -26.05 -18.42 -21.39
N LYS A 29 -26.38 -19.67 -21.69
CA LYS A 29 -27.27 -20.48 -20.88
C LYS A 29 -26.55 -21.74 -20.44
N ILE A 30 -26.55 -22.01 -19.15
CA ILE A 30 -25.99 -23.21 -18.54
C ILE A 30 -27.14 -23.96 -17.90
N THR A 31 -27.38 -25.19 -18.31
CA THR A 31 -28.41 -26.07 -17.75
C THR A 31 -27.80 -27.38 -17.26
N LEU A 32 -28.29 -27.87 -16.12
CA LEU A 32 -27.92 -29.15 -15.55
C LEU A 32 -29.17 -30.01 -15.41
N ASN A 33 -29.22 -31.14 -16.11
CA ASN A 33 -30.39 -32.02 -16.17
C ASN A 33 -31.69 -31.26 -16.52
N GLY A 34 -31.59 -30.31 -17.45
CA GLY A 34 -32.71 -29.44 -17.87
C GLY A 34 -33.01 -28.26 -16.94
N ASN A 35 -32.42 -28.20 -15.75
CA ASN A 35 -32.60 -27.08 -14.82
C ASN A 35 -31.64 -25.94 -15.13
N ASN A 36 -32.10 -24.69 -15.04
CA ASN A 36 -31.27 -23.52 -15.30
C ASN A 36 -30.30 -23.24 -14.16
N ILE A 37 -28.99 -23.24 -14.45
CA ILE A 37 -27.94 -22.73 -13.56
C ILE A 37 -27.66 -21.25 -13.86
N LEU A 38 -27.60 -20.92 -15.15
CA LEU A 38 -27.45 -19.55 -15.65
C LEU A 38 -28.31 -19.41 -16.90
N ASP A 39 -29.08 -18.33 -17.01
CA ASP A 39 -29.64 -17.86 -18.29
C ASP A 39 -29.49 -16.35 -18.33
N GLY A 40 -28.36 -15.88 -18.86
CA GLY A 40 -27.97 -14.49 -18.69
C GLY A 40 -26.59 -14.20 -19.25
N GLN A 41 -25.94 -13.19 -18.72
CA GLN A 41 -24.63 -12.75 -19.19
C GLN A 41 -23.51 -13.50 -18.47
N LEU A 42 -22.57 -14.03 -19.24
CA LEU A 42 -21.38 -14.70 -18.75
C LEU A 42 -20.17 -13.80 -19.00
N PHE A 43 -19.64 -13.25 -17.92
CA PHE A 43 -18.44 -12.43 -17.92
C PHE A 43 -17.20 -13.30 -17.73
N LEU A 44 -16.29 -13.35 -18.70
CA LEU A 44 -15.02 -14.08 -18.64
C LEU A 44 -13.92 -13.15 -19.13
N GLU A 45 -13.16 -12.57 -18.19
CA GLU A 45 -11.96 -11.82 -18.52
C GLU A 45 -10.73 -12.73 -18.48
N ASN A 46 -9.94 -12.68 -19.55
CA ASN A 46 -8.68 -13.40 -19.65
C ASN A 46 -7.55 -12.42 -20.00
N VAL A 47 -6.87 -11.94 -18.96
CA VAL A 47 -5.78 -10.94 -19.04
C VAL A 47 -4.41 -11.52 -18.72
N CYS A 48 -4.31 -12.82 -18.40
CA CYS A 48 -3.06 -13.46 -17.99
C CYS A 48 -2.98 -14.92 -18.50
N LYS A 49 -1.89 -15.64 -18.22
CA LYS A 49 -1.76 -17.04 -18.63
C LYS A 49 -2.69 -17.94 -17.80
N GLY A 50 -3.50 -18.76 -18.47
CA GLY A 50 -4.52 -19.61 -17.84
C GLY A 50 -5.92 -19.00 -18.00
N TRP A 51 -6.97 -19.79 -17.77
CA TRP A 51 -8.35 -19.33 -17.98
C TRP A 51 -9.07 -19.10 -16.64
N PRO A 52 -9.96 -18.10 -16.55
CA PRO A 52 -10.66 -17.80 -15.30
C PRO A 52 -11.60 -18.93 -14.88
N GLY A 53 -11.59 -19.26 -13.59
CA GLY A 53 -12.61 -20.07 -12.95
C GLY A 53 -13.83 -19.23 -12.55
N ILE A 54 -15.03 -19.67 -12.94
CA ILE A 54 -16.30 -19.11 -12.45
C ILE A 54 -17.09 -20.21 -11.74
N TYR A 55 -17.71 -19.85 -10.62
CA TYR A 55 -18.41 -20.77 -9.75
C TYR A 55 -19.91 -20.46 -9.75
N PHE A 56 -20.73 -21.49 -9.95
CA PHE A 56 -22.18 -21.41 -9.85
C PHE A 56 -22.69 -22.34 -8.77
N ASN A 57 -23.62 -21.89 -7.94
CA ASN A 57 -24.32 -22.77 -7.01
C ASN A 57 -25.13 -23.81 -7.79
N VAL A 58 -25.00 -25.07 -7.41
CA VAL A 58 -25.78 -26.19 -7.96
C VAL A 58 -26.66 -26.75 -6.85
N PRO A 59 -27.99 -26.58 -6.95
CA PRO A 59 -28.92 -27.21 -6.03
C PRO A 59 -28.81 -28.76 -6.08
N PRO A 60 -28.78 -29.47 -4.93
CA PRO A 60 -28.76 -30.93 -4.89
C PRO A 60 -29.80 -31.58 -5.79
N GLU A 61 -31.01 -31.02 -5.85
CA GLU A 61 -32.13 -31.52 -6.62
C GLU A 61 -31.92 -31.48 -8.14
N TYR A 62 -30.89 -30.75 -8.61
CA TYR A 62 -30.53 -30.73 -10.02
C TYR A 62 -29.60 -31.89 -10.38
N LEU A 63 -29.03 -32.60 -9.40
CA LEU A 63 -28.10 -33.68 -9.61
C LEU A 63 -28.81 -35.04 -9.76
N ALA A 64 -28.26 -35.86 -10.64
CA ALA A 64 -28.65 -37.26 -10.84
C ALA A 64 -27.40 -38.16 -10.83
N LEU A 65 -27.59 -39.47 -10.92
CA LEU A 65 -26.48 -40.43 -11.03
C LEU A 65 -25.62 -40.14 -12.27
N GLU A 66 -26.29 -39.85 -13.39
CA GLU A 66 -25.70 -39.34 -14.62
C GLU A 66 -26.18 -37.92 -14.85
N ASN A 67 -25.25 -36.98 -15.01
CA ASN A 67 -25.57 -35.56 -15.15
C ASN A 67 -25.34 -35.10 -16.58
N LYS A 68 -26.37 -34.56 -17.21
CA LYS A 68 -26.28 -33.87 -18.50
C LYS A 68 -26.12 -32.37 -18.27
N LEU A 69 -24.92 -31.86 -18.54
CA LEU A 69 -24.65 -30.42 -18.58
C LEU A 69 -24.73 -29.91 -20.01
N GLU A 70 -25.50 -28.85 -20.24
CA GLU A 70 -25.54 -28.16 -21.52
C GLU A 70 -25.11 -26.71 -21.33
N ILE A 71 -24.19 -26.25 -22.18
CA ILE A 71 -23.73 -24.87 -22.23
C ILE A 71 -24.04 -24.33 -23.61
N ALA A 72 -25.05 -23.45 -23.69
CA ALA A 72 -25.45 -22.80 -24.91
C ALA A 72 -24.87 -21.38 -24.97
N ASN A 73 -23.99 -21.13 -25.93
CA ASN A 73 -23.56 -19.79 -26.29
C ASN A 73 -24.69 -19.06 -27.02
N LYS A 74 -25.32 -18.09 -26.36
CA LYS A 74 -26.43 -17.29 -26.91
C LYS A 74 -25.97 -16.00 -27.59
N SER A 75 -24.67 -15.83 -27.84
CA SER A 75 -24.11 -14.61 -28.46
C SER A 75 -24.50 -14.40 -29.92
N GLY A 76 -25.20 -15.35 -30.55
CA GLY A 76 -25.57 -15.27 -31.97
C GLY A 76 -24.37 -15.33 -32.91
N LYS A 77 -23.39 -16.20 -32.61
CA LYS A 77 -22.11 -16.36 -33.34
C LYS A 77 -21.18 -15.15 -33.29
N LYS A 78 -21.47 -14.13 -32.46
CA LYS A 78 -20.59 -12.96 -32.28
C LYS A 78 -19.25 -13.31 -31.63
N ASN A 79 -19.23 -14.36 -30.81
CA ASN A 79 -18.02 -14.86 -30.18
C ASN A 79 -18.14 -16.38 -29.94
N THR A 80 -17.02 -17.04 -29.66
CA THR A 80 -16.97 -18.48 -29.33
C THR A 80 -16.60 -18.65 -27.87
N LEU A 81 -17.38 -19.43 -27.12
CA LEU A 81 -17.02 -19.86 -25.78
C LEU A 81 -16.08 -21.05 -25.88
N LEU A 82 -14.86 -20.91 -25.36
CA LEU A 82 -13.90 -21.99 -25.24
C LEU A 82 -13.94 -22.50 -23.80
N VAL A 83 -14.11 -23.81 -23.63
CA VAL A 83 -14.18 -24.46 -22.32
C VAL A 83 -13.00 -25.41 -22.19
N GLU A 84 -12.16 -25.18 -21.18
CA GLU A 84 -10.99 -26.01 -20.90
C GLU A 84 -11.38 -27.12 -19.94
N ARG A 85 -12.09 -26.75 -18.88
CA ARG A 85 -12.43 -27.68 -17.81
C ARG A 85 -13.76 -27.31 -17.17
N ILE A 86 -14.45 -28.35 -16.72
CA ILE A 86 -15.67 -28.24 -15.94
C ILE A 86 -15.50 -29.16 -14.73
N GLU A 87 -15.77 -28.65 -13.54
CA GLU A 87 -15.66 -29.41 -12.30
C GLU A 87 -16.94 -29.24 -11.49
N LEU A 88 -17.47 -30.34 -10.96
CA LEU A 88 -18.51 -30.31 -9.94
C LEU A 88 -17.84 -30.48 -8.58
N LEU A 89 -17.75 -29.39 -7.83
CA LEU A 89 -17.13 -29.36 -6.52
C LEU A 89 -18.19 -29.65 -5.46
N GLN A 90 -18.05 -30.76 -4.74
CA GLN A 90 -18.82 -30.99 -3.53
C GLN A 90 -18.16 -30.23 -2.37
N LEU A 91 -18.85 -29.22 -1.85
CA LEU A 91 -18.42 -28.56 -0.63
C LEU A 91 -18.71 -29.48 0.55
N LYS A 92 -17.87 -29.40 1.59
CA LYS A 92 -18.09 -30.17 2.82
C LYS A 92 -19.49 -29.85 3.38
N ASP A 93 -20.25 -30.92 3.64
CA ASP A 93 -21.56 -30.82 4.27
C ASP A 93 -21.45 -30.16 5.64
N ALA A 94 -22.43 -29.33 5.95
CA ALA A 94 -22.55 -28.82 7.31
C ALA A 94 -23.08 -29.95 8.19
N GLU A 95 -22.24 -30.41 9.11
CA GLU A 95 -22.63 -31.37 10.13
C GLU A 95 -23.49 -30.66 11.18
N ASP A 96 -24.65 -31.24 11.52
CA ASP A 96 -25.52 -30.65 12.53
C ASP A 96 -24.81 -30.58 13.88
N PHE A 97 -25.12 -29.54 14.65
CA PHE A 97 -24.55 -29.29 15.97
C PHE A 97 -23.01 -29.15 15.97
N THR A 98 -22.42 -28.58 14.92
CA THR A 98 -20.98 -28.29 14.85
C THR A 98 -20.65 -26.81 14.92
N VAL A 99 -19.39 -26.47 15.22
CA VAL A 99 -18.92 -25.08 15.22
C VAL A 99 -18.68 -24.64 13.78
N GLN A 100 -19.42 -23.63 13.32
CA GLN A 100 -19.20 -22.99 12.03
C GLN A 100 -18.09 -21.93 12.11
N PHE A 101 -18.11 -21.13 13.16
CA PHE A 101 -17.17 -20.04 13.37
C PHE A 101 -16.85 -19.89 14.84
N CYS A 102 -15.57 -19.78 15.14
CA CYS A 102 -15.05 -19.30 16.41
C CYS A 102 -13.85 -18.40 16.07
N PRO A 103 -13.75 -17.20 16.64
CA PRO A 103 -12.53 -16.42 16.49
C PRO A 103 -11.36 -17.20 17.08
N ASP A 104 -10.22 -17.15 16.39
CA ASP A 104 -8.95 -17.68 16.86
C ASP A 104 -8.35 -16.80 17.96
N PHE A 105 -8.61 -15.48 17.90
CA PHE A 105 -8.18 -14.54 18.93
C PHE A 105 -9.19 -13.42 19.20
N VAL A 106 -9.23 -12.94 20.45
CA VAL A 106 -10.16 -11.89 20.92
C VAL A 106 -9.46 -10.99 21.94
N ALA A 107 -9.70 -9.68 21.91
CA ALA A 107 -9.17 -8.79 22.94
C ALA A 107 -9.97 -8.89 24.25
N VAL A 108 -9.32 -8.68 25.39
CA VAL A 108 -10.01 -8.48 26.67
C VAL A 108 -11.03 -7.35 26.55
N ASP A 109 -12.18 -7.52 27.20
CA ASP A 109 -13.35 -6.64 27.18
C ASP A 109 -14.13 -6.54 25.86
N GLU A 110 -13.68 -7.21 24.80
CA GLU A 110 -14.45 -7.28 23.56
C GLU A 110 -15.55 -8.34 23.62
N ASN A 111 -16.67 -8.01 22.96
CA ASN A 111 -17.70 -8.98 22.65
C ASN A 111 -17.29 -9.77 21.41
N PHE A 112 -17.52 -11.08 21.44
CA PHE A 112 -17.25 -11.96 20.31
C PHE A 112 -18.38 -12.97 20.11
N LYS A 113 -18.41 -13.57 18.93
CA LYS A 113 -19.46 -14.47 18.48
C LYS A 113 -18.87 -15.84 18.16
N VAL A 114 -19.50 -16.90 18.67
CA VAL A 114 -19.30 -18.28 18.21
C VAL A 114 -20.57 -18.72 17.51
N LYS A 115 -20.45 -19.22 16.29
CA LYS A 115 -21.58 -19.64 15.48
C LYS A 115 -21.61 -21.16 15.38
N LEU A 116 -22.77 -21.76 15.66
CA LEU A 116 -23.01 -23.18 15.41
C LEU A 116 -23.80 -23.39 14.13
N VAL A 117 -23.61 -24.54 13.51
CA VAL A 117 -24.56 -25.08 12.52
C VAL A 117 -25.66 -25.79 13.29
N LEU A 118 -26.92 -25.37 13.12
CA LEU A 118 -28.08 -26.02 13.75
C LEU A 118 -29.14 -26.36 12.68
N LEU A 119 -29.09 -27.58 12.16
CA LEU A 119 -30.04 -28.11 11.17
C LEU A 119 -31.34 -28.59 11.83
N ASN A 120 -31.26 -29.11 13.06
CA ASN A 120 -32.42 -29.47 13.86
C ASN A 120 -32.81 -28.37 14.86
N LYS A 121 -34.05 -28.44 15.38
CA LYS A 121 -34.50 -27.54 16.45
C LYS A 121 -33.92 -27.98 17.80
N TYR A 122 -33.13 -27.10 18.40
CA TYR A 122 -32.54 -27.29 19.73
C TYR A 122 -33.07 -26.24 20.72
N PRO A 123 -34.17 -26.54 21.43
CA PRO A 123 -34.84 -25.58 22.31
C PRO A 123 -33.96 -25.18 23.51
N LYS A 124 -33.08 -26.07 23.97
CA LYS A 124 -32.13 -25.80 25.05
C LYS A 124 -30.73 -26.27 24.66
N ILE A 125 -29.77 -25.35 24.65
CA ILE A 125 -28.35 -25.64 24.45
C ILE A 125 -27.62 -25.14 25.70
N ASN A 126 -26.99 -26.04 26.44
CA ASN A 126 -26.15 -25.70 27.58
C ASN A 126 -24.76 -25.30 27.07
N VAL A 127 -24.21 -24.22 27.62
CA VAL A 127 -22.89 -23.71 27.26
C VAL A 127 -21.97 -23.82 28.48
N ARG A 128 -20.87 -24.55 28.35
CA ARG A 128 -19.84 -24.72 29.40
C ARG A 128 -18.56 -24.03 28.96
N PHE A 129 -17.99 -23.24 29.87
CA PHE A 129 -16.78 -22.45 29.65
C PHE A 129 -16.17 -22.04 31.00
N SER A 130 -14.92 -21.56 30.97
CA SER A 130 -14.29 -20.93 32.14
C SER A 130 -14.87 -19.54 32.38
N LYS A 131 -15.66 -19.37 33.45
CA LYS A 131 -16.25 -18.07 33.82
C LYS A 131 -15.22 -17.00 34.21
N LYS A 132 -13.98 -17.43 34.49
CA LYS A 132 -12.86 -16.51 34.73
C LYS A 132 -12.43 -15.83 33.43
N GLU A 133 -12.40 -16.59 32.32
CA GLU A 133 -11.84 -16.18 31.04
C GLU A 133 -12.84 -15.42 30.17
N ILE A 134 -14.08 -15.90 30.14
CA ILE A 134 -15.14 -15.36 29.29
C ILE A 134 -16.50 -15.37 30.01
N GLU A 135 -17.43 -14.57 29.51
CA GLU A 135 -18.82 -14.52 29.94
C GLU A 135 -19.75 -14.77 28.77
N PHE A 136 -20.76 -15.63 28.95
CA PHE A 136 -21.82 -15.82 27.98
C PHE A 136 -22.89 -14.74 28.17
N LEU A 137 -23.17 -13.97 27.12
CA LEU A 137 -24.11 -12.86 27.17
C LEU A 137 -25.51 -13.28 26.71
N LYS A 138 -25.62 -13.81 25.48
CA LYS A 138 -26.89 -14.23 24.90
C LYS A 138 -26.70 -15.20 23.74
N ARG A 139 -27.79 -15.88 23.37
CA ARG A 139 -27.93 -16.63 22.13
C ARG A 139 -28.92 -15.91 21.22
N ASP A 140 -28.54 -15.68 19.98
CA ASP A 140 -29.43 -15.25 18.90
C ASP A 140 -29.41 -16.29 17.78
N LYS A 141 -30.46 -17.11 17.73
CA LYS A 141 -30.57 -18.26 16.79
C LYS A 141 -29.37 -19.21 16.88
N CYS A 142 -28.43 -19.08 15.96
CA CYS A 142 -27.23 -19.91 15.83
C CYS A 142 -25.95 -19.21 16.33
N ASP A 143 -26.07 -17.92 16.68
CA ASP A 143 -24.98 -17.09 17.16
C ASP A 143 -25.00 -17.06 18.69
N PHE A 144 -23.87 -17.41 19.30
CA PHE A 144 -23.64 -17.37 20.74
C PHE A 144 -22.66 -16.24 21.02
N ILE A 145 -23.12 -15.24 21.77
CA ILE A 145 -22.38 -14.02 22.03
C ILE A 145 -21.76 -14.09 23.42
N PHE A 146 -20.47 -13.82 23.48
CA PHE A 146 -19.66 -13.83 24.68
C PHE A 146 -18.94 -12.50 24.86
N LYS A 147 -18.42 -12.25 26.06
CA LYS A 147 -17.47 -11.18 26.36
C LYS A 147 -16.18 -11.79 26.92
N ALA A 148 -15.03 -11.35 26.43
CA ALA A 148 -13.73 -11.72 26.99
C ALA A 148 -13.44 -10.94 28.28
N LYS A 149 -12.94 -11.61 29.33
CA LYS A 149 -12.74 -11.01 30.66
C LYS A 149 -11.28 -10.85 31.08
N GLN A 150 -10.43 -11.80 30.71
CA GLN A 150 -9.01 -11.78 31.08
C GLN A 150 -8.19 -12.50 30.02
N THR A 151 -6.89 -12.21 30.01
CA THR A 151 -5.95 -12.89 29.12
C THR A 151 -5.91 -14.39 29.40
N ALA A 152 -5.95 -15.19 28.34
CA ALA A 152 -5.95 -16.65 28.44
C ALA A 152 -5.47 -17.28 27.13
N LYS A 153 -5.00 -18.54 27.20
CA LYS A 153 -4.63 -19.33 26.03
C LYS A 153 -5.50 -20.57 25.95
N LYS A 154 -5.86 -20.98 24.73
CA LYS A 154 -6.67 -22.19 24.45
C LYS A 154 -8.00 -22.22 25.23
N VAL A 155 -8.75 -21.12 25.18
CA VAL A 155 -10.06 -21.00 25.86
C VAL A 155 -11.07 -21.91 25.17
N LYS A 156 -11.56 -22.92 25.90
CA LYS A 156 -12.51 -23.90 25.37
C LYS A 156 -13.95 -23.54 25.73
N ILE A 157 -14.82 -23.61 24.73
CA ILE A 157 -16.27 -23.46 24.88
C ILE A 157 -16.92 -24.75 24.43
N THR A 158 -17.76 -25.34 25.26
CA THR A 158 -18.46 -26.59 24.96
C THR A 158 -19.96 -26.35 24.92
N PHE A 159 -20.59 -26.79 23.83
CA PHE A 159 -22.04 -26.72 23.64
C PHE A 159 -22.63 -28.13 23.76
N GLU A 160 -23.75 -28.26 24.49
CA GLU A 160 -24.39 -29.55 24.76
C GLU A 160 -25.91 -29.45 24.65
N SER A 161 -26.53 -30.38 23.92
CA SER A 161 -27.98 -30.55 23.86
C SER A 161 -28.35 -32.02 23.71
N GLY A 162 -28.76 -32.66 24.81
CA GLY A 162 -29.01 -34.10 24.85
C GLY A 162 -27.73 -34.88 24.59
N LYS A 163 -27.72 -35.72 23.55
CA LYS A 163 -26.53 -36.47 23.10
C LYS A 163 -25.57 -35.65 22.23
N ASN A 164 -26.00 -34.49 21.73
CA ASN A 164 -25.19 -33.69 20.82
C ASN A 164 -24.22 -32.82 21.61
N LYS A 165 -22.95 -32.81 21.19
CA LYS A 165 -21.88 -32.07 21.84
C LYS A 165 -20.86 -31.62 20.82
N CYS A 166 -20.45 -30.35 20.89
CA CYS A 166 -19.31 -29.83 20.14
C CYS A 166 -18.51 -28.87 20.99
N SER A 167 -17.32 -28.48 20.54
CA SER A 167 -16.51 -27.49 21.24
C SER A 167 -15.79 -26.58 20.28
N ALA A 168 -15.71 -25.31 20.66
CA ALA A 168 -14.91 -24.28 20.04
C ALA A 168 -13.67 -24.02 20.92
N VAL A 169 -12.57 -23.61 20.29
CA VAL A 169 -11.35 -23.19 20.98
C VAL A 169 -10.92 -21.85 20.42
N ILE A 170 -10.75 -20.88 21.31
CA ILE A 170 -10.08 -19.61 21.00
C ILE A 170 -8.62 -19.82 21.36
N SER A 171 -7.71 -19.65 20.41
CA SER A 171 -6.27 -19.83 20.64
C SER A 171 -5.76 -18.84 21.68
N GLU A 172 -6.21 -17.59 21.64
CA GLU A 172 -5.78 -16.57 22.61
C GLU A 172 -6.81 -15.47 22.90
N VAL A 173 -6.99 -15.16 24.18
CA VAL A 173 -7.56 -13.89 24.64
C VAL A 173 -6.39 -13.00 25.04
N TYR A 174 -6.20 -11.88 24.34
CA TYR A 174 -5.02 -11.01 24.50
C TYR A 174 -5.40 -9.67 25.13
N ALA A 175 -4.45 -9.06 25.83
CA ALA A 175 -4.61 -7.69 26.32
C ALA A 175 -4.34 -6.73 25.14
N PRO A 176 -5.32 -5.91 24.71
CA PRO A 176 -5.09 -4.95 23.65
C PRO A 176 -4.08 -3.90 24.11
N GLN A 177 -3.20 -3.47 23.21
CA GLN A 177 -2.31 -2.34 23.47
C GLN A 177 -2.94 -1.06 22.94
N SER A 178 -2.89 0.01 23.72
CA SER A 178 -3.32 1.33 23.25
C SER A 178 -2.25 1.92 22.34
N GLY A 179 -2.60 2.31 21.13
CA GLY A 179 -1.68 2.92 20.18
C GLY A 179 -2.40 3.51 18.98
N ARG A 180 -1.64 3.78 17.92
CA ARG A 180 -2.18 4.25 16.66
C ARG A 180 -3.03 3.16 16.00
N GLU A 181 -4.18 3.58 15.49
CA GLU A 181 -5.11 2.71 14.77
C GLU A 181 -4.49 2.15 13.48
N VAL A 182 -4.77 0.88 13.22
CA VAL A 182 -4.36 0.17 12.01
C VAL A 182 -5.54 -0.61 11.46
N PHE A 183 -5.77 -0.43 10.17
CA PHE A 183 -6.77 -1.12 9.40
C PHE A 183 -6.08 -2.11 8.47
N VAL A 184 -6.36 -3.39 8.66
CA VAL A 184 -5.83 -4.48 7.83
C VAL A 184 -6.96 -5.05 7.02
N GLY A 185 -6.74 -5.27 5.73
CA GLY A 185 -7.82 -5.76 4.91
C GLY A 185 -7.50 -6.13 3.48
N MET A 186 -8.53 -6.08 2.66
CA MET A 186 -8.44 -6.25 1.22
C MET A 186 -9.40 -5.31 0.49
N ASP A 187 -9.09 -5.01 -0.76
CA ASP A 187 -10.08 -4.63 -1.76
C ASP A 187 -10.37 -5.85 -2.67
N CYS A 188 -11.42 -5.77 -3.48
CA CYS A 188 -11.93 -6.89 -4.26
C CYS A 188 -11.92 -6.58 -5.75
N ASP A 189 -10.81 -6.06 -6.28
CA ASP A 189 -10.62 -5.86 -7.73
C ASP A 189 -10.70 -7.18 -8.51
N ASP A 190 -10.54 -8.32 -7.83
CA ASP A 190 -10.53 -9.67 -8.40
C ASP A 190 -11.86 -10.43 -8.22
N CYS A 191 -12.85 -9.86 -7.52
CA CYS A 191 -14.12 -10.53 -7.18
C CYS A 191 -15.34 -9.79 -7.76
N ARG A 192 -16.35 -10.55 -8.20
CA ARG A 192 -17.61 -10.00 -8.70
C ARG A 192 -18.39 -9.32 -7.58
N GLN A 193 -18.91 -8.14 -7.88
CA GLN A 193 -19.75 -7.35 -6.96
C GLN A 193 -21.17 -7.29 -7.53
N ASP A 194 -21.82 -8.43 -7.72
CA ASP A 194 -23.14 -8.54 -8.32
C ASP A 194 -24.01 -9.60 -7.63
N GLY A 195 -25.18 -9.90 -8.21
CA GLY A 195 -26.14 -10.85 -7.65
C GLY A 195 -25.72 -12.33 -7.67
N THR A 196 -24.45 -12.66 -7.94
CA THR A 196 -23.96 -14.06 -7.97
C THR A 196 -23.55 -14.62 -6.61
N GLU A 197 -23.73 -13.86 -5.54
CA GLU A 197 -23.35 -14.24 -4.17
C GLU A 197 -21.83 -14.53 -4.02
N GLU A 198 -20.98 -14.13 -4.97
CA GLU A 198 -19.52 -14.21 -4.79
C GLU A 198 -19.06 -13.28 -3.66
N MET A 199 -19.48 -12.01 -3.69
CA MET A 199 -19.13 -11.05 -2.64
C MET A 199 -19.61 -11.47 -1.25
N ASP A 200 -20.78 -12.10 -1.16
CA ASP A 200 -21.29 -12.71 0.07
C ASP A 200 -20.30 -13.71 0.66
N ARG A 201 -19.82 -14.64 -0.16
CA ARG A 201 -18.85 -15.66 0.25
C ARG A 201 -17.51 -15.05 0.64
N VAL A 202 -17.05 -14.04 -0.09
CA VAL A 202 -15.80 -13.32 0.20
C VAL A 202 -15.89 -12.62 1.55
N LEU A 203 -16.95 -11.84 1.79
CA LEU A 203 -17.18 -11.14 3.06
C LEU A 203 -17.31 -12.12 4.24
N GLU A 204 -18.05 -13.22 4.06
CA GLU A 204 -18.16 -14.27 5.08
C GLU A 204 -16.80 -14.92 5.37
N HIS A 205 -16.03 -15.28 4.36
CA HIS A 205 -14.70 -15.87 4.56
C HIS A 205 -13.75 -14.88 5.24
N PHE A 206 -13.73 -13.62 4.79
CA PHE A 206 -12.89 -12.57 5.34
C PHE A 206 -13.16 -12.37 6.84
N ALA A 207 -14.44 -12.17 7.21
CA ALA A 207 -14.85 -11.94 8.60
C ALA A 207 -14.63 -13.18 9.47
N TYR A 208 -15.08 -14.35 9.01
CA TYR A 208 -15.07 -15.57 9.81
C TYR A 208 -13.71 -16.27 9.87
N THR A 209 -12.74 -15.84 9.08
CA THR A 209 -11.35 -16.30 9.24
C THR A 209 -10.45 -15.24 9.86
N GLN A 210 -11.00 -14.08 10.27
CA GLN A 210 -10.23 -12.97 10.84
C GLN A 210 -9.07 -12.54 9.93
N MET A 211 -9.35 -12.33 8.64
CA MET A 211 -8.36 -11.81 7.68
C MET A 211 -8.02 -10.34 7.91
N GLY A 212 -8.89 -9.59 8.61
CA GLY A 212 -8.68 -8.18 8.85
C GLY A 212 -9.91 -7.55 9.50
N ASN A 213 -9.86 -6.22 9.63
CA ASN A 213 -10.93 -5.37 10.16
C ASN A 213 -11.38 -4.30 9.17
N PHE A 214 -10.86 -4.31 7.94
CA PHE A 214 -11.15 -3.32 6.90
C PHE A 214 -11.45 -3.97 5.56
N PHE A 215 -12.40 -3.42 4.82
CA PHE A 215 -12.82 -3.93 3.52
C PHE A 215 -13.10 -2.80 2.52
N ALA A 216 -12.47 -2.84 1.35
CA ALA A 216 -12.67 -1.83 0.31
C ALA A 216 -13.49 -2.39 -0.85
N PHE A 217 -14.70 -1.86 -1.05
CA PHE A 217 -15.51 -2.20 -2.22
C PHE A 217 -14.92 -1.52 -3.48
N ARG A 218 -14.99 -2.20 -4.62
CA ARG A 218 -14.44 -1.76 -5.94
C ARG A 218 -15.54 -1.84 -7.01
N PRO A 219 -16.56 -0.96 -6.96
CA PRO A 219 -17.69 -1.03 -7.90
C PRO A 219 -17.44 -0.34 -9.25
N LYS A 220 -16.38 0.48 -9.37
CA LYS A 220 -16.00 1.16 -10.61
C LYS A 220 -15.03 0.28 -11.38
N THR A 221 -15.27 0.06 -12.68
CA THR A 221 -14.33 -0.58 -13.62
C THR A 221 -13.49 -1.69 -12.97
N ASN A 222 -14.18 -2.65 -12.36
CA ASN A 222 -13.53 -3.84 -11.84
C ASN A 222 -13.42 -4.83 -13.01
N ARG A 223 -12.24 -5.42 -13.15
CA ARG A 223 -11.90 -6.51 -14.09
C ARG A 223 -12.87 -7.69 -14.09
N ASN A 224 -13.72 -7.77 -13.08
CA ASN A 224 -14.73 -8.81 -12.86
C ASN A 224 -16.15 -8.24 -12.71
N TYR A 225 -16.38 -6.99 -13.11
CA TYR A 225 -17.68 -6.31 -13.07
C TYR A 225 -17.99 -5.61 -14.39
N THR A 226 -19.28 -5.56 -14.73
CA THR A 226 -19.73 -4.95 -15.98
C THR A 226 -20.58 -3.74 -15.69
N VAL A 227 -20.20 -2.58 -16.25
CA VAL A 227 -20.99 -1.33 -16.19
C VAL A 227 -22.43 -1.55 -16.67
N LYS A 228 -22.65 -2.52 -17.57
CA LYS A 228 -23.97 -2.83 -18.14
C LYS A 228 -24.96 -3.43 -17.15
N PHE A 229 -24.52 -4.02 -16.04
CA PHE A 229 -25.39 -4.70 -15.08
C PHE A 229 -25.03 -4.30 -13.65
N PRO A 230 -25.48 -3.11 -13.22
CA PRO A 230 -25.08 -2.60 -11.94
C PRO A 230 -25.70 -3.35 -10.76
N THR A 231 -24.93 -3.45 -9.68
CA THR A 231 -25.36 -4.07 -8.43
C THR A 231 -26.60 -3.35 -7.88
N PRO A 232 -27.68 -4.08 -7.56
CA PRO A 232 -28.85 -3.49 -6.92
C PRO A 232 -28.53 -2.81 -5.59
N LEU A 233 -29.25 -1.72 -5.26
CA LEU A 233 -29.10 -1.02 -3.98
C LEU A 233 -29.29 -1.94 -2.77
N THR A 234 -30.19 -2.92 -2.87
CA THR A 234 -30.48 -3.89 -1.81
C THR A 234 -29.27 -4.77 -1.47
N ASP A 235 -28.43 -5.10 -2.45
CA ASP A 235 -27.21 -5.88 -2.20
C ASP A 235 -26.15 -5.02 -1.51
N TRP A 236 -25.97 -3.76 -1.93
CA TRP A 236 -25.10 -2.82 -1.21
C TRP A 236 -25.52 -2.64 0.24
N GLN A 237 -26.83 -2.43 0.49
CA GLN A 237 -27.39 -2.29 1.83
C GLN A 237 -27.07 -3.52 2.71
N ARG A 238 -27.23 -4.71 2.14
CA ARG A 238 -26.97 -5.98 2.81
C ARG A 238 -25.48 -6.18 3.12
N TRP A 239 -24.58 -5.84 2.20
CA TRP A 239 -23.12 -5.89 2.46
C TRP A 239 -22.68 -4.86 3.49
N ILE A 240 -23.25 -3.65 3.47
CA ILE A 240 -22.99 -2.61 4.48
C ILE A 240 -23.42 -3.08 5.88
N ASP A 241 -24.61 -3.68 5.99
CA ASP A 241 -25.08 -4.23 7.27
C ASP A 241 -24.21 -5.39 7.73
N PHE A 242 -23.75 -6.26 6.80
CA PHE A 242 -22.82 -7.32 7.12
C PHE A 242 -21.51 -6.78 7.73
N CYS A 243 -20.94 -5.71 7.15
CA CYS A 243 -19.74 -5.08 7.71
C CYS A 243 -19.99 -4.59 9.15
N LYS A 244 -21.13 -3.92 9.40
CA LYS A 244 -21.49 -3.42 10.73
C LYS A 244 -21.66 -4.54 11.76
N ASP A 245 -22.38 -5.59 11.38
CA ASP A 245 -22.68 -6.74 12.24
C ASP A 245 -21.44 -7.55 12.61
N ASN A 246 -20.35 -7.39 11.85
CA ASN A 246 -19.07 -8.05 12.09
C ASN A 246 -17.93 -7.07 12.43
N ASN A 247 -18.27 -5.82 12.80
CA ASN A 247 -17.32 -4.78 13.19
C ASN A 247 -16.21 -4.49 12.16
N LEU A 248 -16.54 -4.59 10.88
CA LEU A 248 -15.64 -4.27 9.78
C LEU A 248 -15.80 -2.81 9.38
N LYS A 249 -14.68 -2.08 9.34
CA LYS A 249 -14.60 -0.81 8.64
C LYS A 249 -14.64 -1.05 7.13
N PHE A 250 -15.18 -0.10 6.38
CA PHE A 250 -15.20 -0.23 4.93
C PHE A 250 -15.08 1.11 4.21
N GLN A 251 -14.61 1.04 2.98
CA GLN A 251 -14.54 2.17 2.05
C GLN A 251 -15.08 1.79 0.67
N PHE A 252 -15.24 2.78 -0.20
CA PHE A 252 -15.58 2.58 -1.61
C PHE A 252 -14.48 3.14 -2.51
N SER A 253 -13.73 2.26 -3.17
CA SER A 253 -12.76 2.60 -4.21
C SER A 253 -13.42 2.74 -5.57
N GLY A 254 -13.59 3.99 -5.98
CA GLY A 254 -14.47 4.35 -7.07
C GLY A 254 -15.96 4.14 -6.74
N LEU A 255 -16.80 4.45 -7.71
CA LEU A 255 -18.25 4.30 -7.65
C LEU A 255 -18.78 3.68 -8.95
N PRO A 256 -19.91 2.96 -8.89
CA PRO A 256 -20.47 2.34 -10.08
C PRO A 256 -20.94 3.41 -11.08
N GLU A 257 -20.77 3.13 -12.36
CA GLU A 257 -21.27 3.96 -13.46
C GLU A 257 -22.77 3.76 -13.65
N ILE A 258 -23.57 4.48 -12.87
CA ILE A 258 -25.04 4.44 -12.90
C ILE A 258 -25.62 5.84 -13.08
N ALA A 259 -26.93 5.91 -13.38
CA ALA A 259 -27.63 7.18 -13.57
C ALA A 259 -27.38 8.16 -12.39
N PRO A 260 -27.15 9.47 -12.64
CA PRO A 260 -26.75 10.42 -11.60
C PRO A 260 -27.66 10.45 -10.36
N LYS A 261 -28.98 10.32 -10.56
CA LYS A 261 -29.95 10.23 -9.46
C LYS A 261 -29.73 8.98 -8.61
N ALA A 262 -29.51 7.82 -9.24
CA ALA A 262 -29.23 6.57 -8.55
C ALA A 262 -27.89 6.63 -7.82
N LEU A 263 -26.86 7.22 -8.44
CA LEU A 263 -25.55 7.43 -7.82
C LEU A 263 -25.64 8.32 -6.57
N LYS A 264 -26.39 9.42 -6.64
CA LYS A 264 -26.64 10.30 -5.49
C LYS A 264 -27.35 9.56 -4.35
N THR A 265 -28.33 8.73 -4.67
CA THR A 265 -29.02 7.87 -3.69
C THR A 265 -28.06 6.87 -3.05
N LEU A 266 -27.23 6.17 -3.85
CA LEU A 266 -26.25 5.21 -3.34
C LEU A 266 -25.22 5.88 -2.43
N LYS A 267 -24.65 7.02 -2.83
CA LYS A 267 -23.71 7.80 -2.00
C LYS A 267 -24.33 8.18 -0.66
N LYS A 268 -25.57 8.66 -0.66
CA LYS A 268 -26.32 8.98 0.56
C LYS A 268 -26.45 7.74 1.44
N GLU A 269 -26.89 6.63 0.87
CA GLU A 269 -27.10 5.37 1.58
C GLU A 269 -25.81 4.84 2.21
N ILE A 270 -24.69 4.86 1.46
CA ILE A 270 -23.36 4.44 1.96
C ILE A 270 -23.00 5.23 3.23
N VAL A 271 -23.09 6.56 3.17
CA VAL A 271 -22.72 7.44 4.28
C VAL A 271 -23.67 7.27 5.46
N THR A 272 -24.99 7.28 5.23
CA THR A 272 -25.97 7.23 6.33
C THR A 272 -26.08 5.85 6.96
N ARG A 273 -26.10 4.78 6.15
CA ARG A 273 -26.25 3.41 6.65
C ARG A 273 -24.96 2.89 7.27
N GLY A 274 -23.82 3.26 6.67
CA GLY A 274 -22.47 2.91 7.14
C GLY A 274 -22.09 3.60 8.45
N GLY A 275 -22.40 4.89 8.58
CA GLY A 275 -22.11 5.67 9.78
C GLY A 275 -20.62 5.58 10.17
N LYS A 276 -20.34 5.26 11.45
CA LYS A 276 -18.97 5.14 11.97
C LYS A 276 -18.11 4.02 11.36
N TYR A 277 -18.72 3.11 10.60
CA TYR A 277 -18.02 2.00 9.94
C TYR A 277 -17.53 2.37 8.53
N PHE A 278 -18.06 3.46 7.96
CA PHE A 278 -17.62 3.94 6.66
C PHE A 278 -16.42 4.88 6.83
N GLU A 279 -15.27 4.53 6.23
CA GLU A 279 -14.04 5.31 6.31
C GLU A 279 -13.98 6.42 5.25
N GLY A 280 -14.56 6.21 4.07
CA GLY A 280 -14.63 7.24 3.02
C GLY A 280 -14.63 6.67 1.60
N PHE A 281 -14.45 7.56 0.62
CA PHE A 281 -14.36 7.21 -0.80
C PHE A 281 -12.93 7.35 -1.30
N GLN A 282 -12.54 6.54 -2.28
CA GLN A 282 -11.23 6.59 -2.91
C GLN A 282 -11.35 6.98 -4.40
N ILE A 283 -10.47 7.89 -4.84
CA ILE A 283 -10.04 8.01 -6.24
C ILE A 283 -8.82 7.09 -6.43
N HIS A 284 -8.80 6.26 -7.46
CA HIS A 284 -7.71 5.32 -7.72
C HIS A 284 -6.94 5.81 -8.95
N GLU A 285 -5.63 6.05 -8.75
CA GLU A 285 -4.68 6.53 -9.73
C GLU A 285 -5.25 7.62 -10.67
N PRO A 286 -5.71 8.77 -10.12
CA PRO A 286 -6.37 9.79 -10.93
C PRO A 286 -5.48 10.30 -12.08
N TYR A 287 -4.16 10.24 -11.91
CA TYR A 287 -3.21 10.54 -12.98
C TYR A 287 -3.05 9.41 -14.00
N CYS A 288 -3.30 8.13 -13.65
CA CYS A 288 -3.21 6.99 -14.57
C CYS A 288 -4.37 6.89 -15.53
N THR A 289 -5.51 7.48 -15.14
CA THR A 289 -6.62 7.72 -16.04
C THR A 289 -6.31 8.72 -17.16
N SER A 290 -5.04 9.09 -17.39
CA SER A 290 -4.54 9.87 -18.54
C SER A 290 -3.62 9.03 -19.47
N PHE A 291 -3.58 7.69 -19.32
CA PHE A 291 -2.53 6.85 -19.95
C PHE A 291 -3.00 5.71 -20.87
N SER A 292 -4.30 5.44 -20.97
CA SER A 292 -4.80 4.61 -22.08
C SER A 292 -4.80 5.45 -23.36
N PRO A 293 -4.65 4.89 -24.59
CA PRO A 293 -4.91 5.62 -25.83
C PRO A 293 -6.33 6.23 -25.92
N VAL A 294 -7.18 6.00 -24.91
CA VAL A 294 -8.53 6.54 -24.73
C VAL A 294 -8.61 7.68 -23.70
N PHE A 295 -7.50 8.03 -23.01
CA PHE A 295 -7.50 9.13 -22.06
C PHE A 295 -6.33 10.08 -22.27
N GLU A 296 -6.62 11.31 -22.67
CA GLU A 296 -5.64 12.39 -22.75
C GLU A 296 -5.51 13.09 -21.39
N ASN A 297 -4.31 13.59 -21.07
CA ASN A 297 -4.14 14.54 -19.96
C ASN A 297 -5.20 15.66 -20.06
N PRO A 298 -5.76 16.12 -18.93
CA PRO A 298 -6.60 17.30 -18.91
C PRO A 298 -5.96 18.44 -19.70
N ILE A 299 -6.75 19.06 -20.58
CA ILE A 299 -6.24 20.05 -21.54
C ILE A 299 -5.54 21.22 -20.84
N GLU A 300 -5.97 21.57 -19.62
CA GLU A 300 -5.36 22.60 -18.78
C GLU A 300 -3.96 22.21 -18.32
N ILE A 301 -3.76 20.94 -17.95
CA ILE A 301 -2.46 20.38 -17.57
C ILE A 301 -1.55 20.34 -18.80
N ARG A 302 -2.06 19.91 -19.96
CA ARG A 302 -1.30 19.85 -21.21
C ARG A 302 -0.89 21.25 -21.71
N ASN A 303 -1.76 22.24 -21.57
CA ASN A 303 -1.55 23.60 -22.09
C ASN A 303 -0.84 24.54 -21.11
N SER A 304 -0.45 24.06 -19.92
CA SER A 304 0.25 24.87 -18.92
C SER A 304 1.54 25.48 -19.51
N LYS A 305 1.74 26.78 -19.29
CA LYS A 305 2.85 27.52 -19.92
C LYS A 305 4.18 27.36 -19.18
N ASN A 306 4.12 27.18 -17.87
CA ASN A 306 5.24 27.06 -16.95
C ASN A 306 4.88 26.06 -15.83
N PHE A 307 5.84 25.72 -14.96
CA PHE A 307 5.65 24.75 -13.88
C PHE A 307 4.66 25.21 -12.80
N ILE A 308 4.50 26.53 -12.58
CA ILE A 308 3.50 27.06 -11.63
C ILE A 308 2.10 26.70 -12.12
N GLU A 309 1.77 27.09 -13.35
CA GLU A 309 0.47 26.78 -13.96
C GLU A 309 0.22 25.28 -13.99
N LYS A 310 1.26 24.48 -14.24
CA LYS A 310 1.18 23.01 -14.30
C LYS A 310 0.83 22.40 -12.94
N LYS A 311 1.57 22.74 -11.88
CA LYS A 311 1.26 22.29 -10.51
C LYS A 311 -0.16 22.67 -10.11
N GLN A 312 -0.54 23.93 -10.36
CA GLN A 312 -1.89 24.42 -10.03
C GLN A 312 -2.98 23.69 -10.82
N SER A 313 -2.77 23.43 -12.11
CA SER A 313 -3.70 22.66 -12.94
C SER A 313 -3.82 21.21 -12.48
N TYR A 314 -2.71 20.58 -12.07
CA TYR A 314 -2.73 19.25 -11.47
C TYR A 314 -3.57 19.22 -10.18
N ILE A 315 -3.32 20.12 -9.23
CA ILE A 315 -4.08 20.19 -7.98
C ILE A 315 -5.58 20.45 -8.25
N ARG A 316 -5.91 21.37 -9.17
CA ARG A 316 -7.29 21.63 -9.59
C ARG A 316 -7.95 20.38 -10.18
N TYR A 317 -7.23 19.63 -11.00
CA TYR A 317 -7.73 18.38 -11.58
C TYR A 317 -7.99 17.33 -10.50
N ILE A 318 -7.06 17.12 -9.56
CA ILE A 318 -7.27 16.20 -8.43
C ILE A 318 -8.50 16.61 -7.62
N ASN A 319 -8.64 17.89 -7.29
CA ASN A 319 -9.80 18.40 -6.55
C ASN A 319 -11.11 18.26 -7.35
N SER A 320 -11.08 18.34 -8.68
CA SER A 320 -12.27 18.09 -9.51
C SER A 320 -12.68 16.61 -9.51
N GLN A 321 -11.71 15.68 -9.51
CA GLN A 321 -12.00 14.25 -9.33
C GLN A 321 -12.61 13.98 -7.96
N ILE A 322 -12.11 14.64 -6.92
CA ILE A 322 -12.66 14.56 -5.56
C ILE A 322 -14.11 15.06 -5.53
N ALA A 323 -14.38 16.24 -6.09
CA ALA A 323 -15.73 16.82 -6.13
C ALA A 323 -16.76 15.90 -6.82
N ASN A 324 -16.33 15.11 -7.81
CA ASN A 324 -17.19 14.15 -8.51
C ASN A 324 -17.58 12.95 -7.64
N ILE A 325 -16.74 12.55 -6.68
CA ILE A 325 -16.93 11.35 -5.87
C ILE A 325 -17.47 11.68 -4.48
N LYS A 326 -16.93 12.71 -3.83
CA LYS A 326 -17.23 13.09 -2.44
C LYS A 326 -18.73 13.30 -2.20
N TYR A 327 -19.18 12.96 -0.99
CA TYR A 327 -20.54 13.18 -0.54
C TYR A 327 -20.55 13.58 0.94
N GLY A 328 -21.12 14.76 1.24
CA GLY A 328 -21.07 15.33 2.59
C GLY A 328 -19.63 15.49 3.09
N ASN A 329 -19.40 15.12 4.35
CA ASN A 329 -18.09 15.21 5.01
C ASN A 329 -17.32 13.89 4.95
N ALA A 330 -17.65 12.99 4.01
CA ALA A 330 -16.89 11.76 3.83
C ALA A 330 -15.43 12.06 3.49
N LYS A 331 -14.51 11.28 4.07
CA LYS A 331 -13.09 11.39 3.76
C LYS A 331 -12.81 10.94 2.34
N MET A 332 -11.73 11.47 1.79
CA MET A 332 -11.25 11.18 0.44
C MET A 332 -9.87 10.55 0.47
N PHE A 333 -9.78 9.33 -0.04
CA PHE A 333 -8.54 8.60 -0.22
C PHE A 333 -8.06 8.73 -1.67
N CYS A 334 -6.75 8.61 -1.89
CA CYS A 334 -6.17 8.56 -3.22
C CYS A 334 -5.21 7.36 -3.33
N GLY A 335 -5.50 6.43 -4.24
CA GLY A 335 -4.52 5.43 -4.69
C GLY A 335 -3.46 6.10 -5.54
N ASP A 336 -2.19 6.02 -5.14
CA ASP A 336 -1.08 6.76 -5.78
C ASP A 336 0.24 5.95 -5.76
N PRO A 337 0.65 5.37 -6.90
CA PRO A 337 2.02 4.88 -7.12
C PRO A 337 3.17 5.89 -7.26
N SER A 338 2.96 7.20 -7.21
CA SER A 338 3.92 8.21 -7.66
C SER A 338 4.43 9.14 -6.57
N LEU A 339 5.58 9.76 -6.82
CA LEU A 339 6.14 10.82 -5.97
C LEU A 339 5.41 12.16 -6.12
N LEU A 340 4.44 12.26 -7.05
CA LEU A 340 3.58 13.44 -7.12
C LEU A 340 2.66 13.57 -5.91
N CYS A 341 2.52 12.49 -5.14
CA CYS A 341 1.76 12.50 -3.91
C CYS A 341 2.22 13.59 -2.93
N VAL A 342 3.46 14.10 -3.03
CA VAL A 342 3.94 15.28 -2.29
C VAL A 342 3.01 16.49 -2.49
N TYR A 343 2.47 16.69 -3.70
CA TYR A 343 1.53 17.77 -4.00
C TYR A 343 0.14 17.57 -3.39
N HIS A 344 -0.21 16.34 -2.99
CA HIS A 344 -1.50 16.11 -2.33
C HIS A 344 -1.61 16.83 -1.01
N ARG A 345 -0.49 17.24 -0.37
CA ARG A 345 -0.51 18.16 0.77
C ARG A 345 -1.41 19.38 0.52
N GLU A 346 -1.47 19.86 -0.72
CA GLU A 346 -2.25 21.03 -1.15
C GLU A 346 -3.63 20.67 -1.73
N SER A 347 -3.98 19.39 -1.80
CA SER A 347 -5.29 18.90 -2.27
C SER A 347 -6.22 18.54 -1.13
N GLU A 348 -7.49 18.32 -1.47
CA GLU A 348 -8.56 17.89 -0.55
C GLU A 348 -8.51 16.40 -0.17
N ILE A 349 -7.43 15.70 -0.52
CA ILE A 349 -7.21 14.29 -0.11
C ILE A 349 -7.03 14.26 1.41
N ASP A 350 -7.62 13.29 2.09
CA ASP A 350 -7.43 13.07 3.53
C ASP A 350 -6.36 12.02 3.79
N SER A 351 -6.26 11.00 2.92
CA SER A 351 -5.29 9.92 3.06
C SER A 351 -4.75 9.40 1.73
N ILE A 352 -3.45 9.11 1.69
CA ILE A 352 -2.76 8.58 0.51
C ILE A 352 -2.60 7.06 0.67
N LEU A 353 -3.08 6.29 -0.30
CA LEU A 353 -2.94 4.84 -0.34
C LEU A 353 -1.86 4.56 -1.39
N CYS A 354 -0.66 4.25 -0.92
CA CYS A 354 0.47 3.98 -1.79
C CYS A 354 0.25 2.70 -2.60
N GLU A 355 0.63 2.72 -3.87
CA GLU A 355 0.73 1.53 -4.72
C GLU A 355 2.22 1.28 -5.02
N PRO A 356 2.91 0.38 -4.29
CA PRO A 356 4.34 0.23 -4.43
C PRO A 356 4.68 -0.59 -5.69
N VAL A 357 4.73 0.10 -6.84
CA VAL A 357 5.11 -0.49 -8.14
C VAL A 357 6.63 -0.63 -8.31
N SER A 358 7.37 0.28 -7.70
CA SER A 358 8.83 0.25 -7.52
C SER A 358 9.18 1.10 -6.29
N ASN A 359 10.40 0.92 -5.77
CA ASN A 359 10.98 1.70 -4.68
C ASN A 359 9.99 2.08 -3.56
N SER A 360 9.42 1.07 -2.91
CA SER A 360 8.35 1.21 -1.93
C SER A 360 8.68 2.21 -0.81
N ALA A 361 9.92 2.18 -0.32
CA ALA A 361 10.40 3.08 0.71
C ALA A 361 10.34 4.55 0.32
N LEU A 362 10.71 4.89 -0.92
CA LEU A 362 10.69 6.27 -1.40
C LEU A 362 9.26 6.78 -1.55
N LEU A 363 8.34 5.92 -2.00
CA LEU A 363 6.91 6.25 -2.07
C LEU A 363 6.29 6.42 -0.67
N TYR A 364 6.57 5.52 0.26
CA TYR A 364 6.11 5.63 1.65
C TYR A 364 6.68 6.88 2.34
N ALA A 365 7.94 7.20 2.07
CA ALA A 365 8.62 8.41 2.53
C ALA A 365 7.93 9.69 2.01
N ALA A 366 7.51 9.70 0.74
CA ALA A 366 6.78 10.81 0.14
C ALA A 366 5.37 10.96 0.72
N ALA A 367 4.60 9.87 0.81
CA ALA A 367 3.27 9.89 1.38
C ALA A 367 3.29 10.38 2.83
N ARG A 368 4.21 9.86 3.66
CA ARG A 368 4.40 10.30 5.05
C ARG A 368 4.83 11.77 5.13
N GLY A 369 5.73 12.21 4.24
CA GLY A 369 6.24 13.58 4.17
C GLY A 369 5.16 14.63 3.85
N THR A 370 4.01 14.22 3.30
CA THR A 370 2.87 15.12 3.07
C THR A 370 2.20 15.57 4.37
N GLY A 371 2.38 14.82 5.47
CA GLY A 371 1.72 15.04 6.75
C GLY A 371 0.24 14.61 6.80
N LYS A 372 -0.28 13.95 5.76
CA LYS A 372 -1.62 13.35 5.75
C LYS A 372 -1.61 11.94 6.36
N ASP A 373 -2.79 11.39 6.61
CA ASP A 373 -2.92 9.95 6.82
C ASP A 373 -2.40 9.22 5.57
N PHE A 374 -1.82 8.03 5.74
CA PHE A 374 -1.36 7.24 4.62
C PHE A 374 -1.44 5.74 4.90
N GLY A 375 -1.30 4.96 3.85
CA GLY A 375 -1.44 3.51 3.86
C GLY A 375 -0.96 2.92 2.56
N VAL A 376 -1.36 1.68 2.29
CA VAL A 376 -1.03 0.96 1.07
C VAL A 376 -2.26 0.22 0.56
N HIS A 377 -2.38 0.18 -0.77
CA HIS A 377 -3.13 -0.86 -1.47
C HIS A 377 -2.13 -1.67 -2.28
N LEU A 378 -1.93 -2.91 -1.86
CA LEU A 378 -0.91 -3.79 -2.44
C LEU A 378 -1.53 -4.59 -3.57
N ALA A 379 -0.91 -4.66 -4.73
CA ALA A 379 -1.30 -5.54 -5.83
C ALA A 379 -0.20 -6.62 -6.04
N PRO A 380 -0.14 -7.67 -5.20
CA PRO A 380 1.03 -8.56 -5.15
C PRO A 380 1.13 -9.50 -6.34
N ASP A 381 0.04 -9.77 -7.05
CA ASP A 381 0.10 -10.53 -8.30
C ASP A 381 0.81 -9.72 -9.40
N TRP A 382 0.63 -8.41 -9.46
CA TRP A 382 1.33 -7.53 -10.41
C TRP A 382 2.76 -7.23 -10.00
N TYR A 383 2.96 -6.82 -8.75
CA TYR A 383 4.24 -6.24 -8.32
C TYR A 383 5.07 -7.20 -7.46
N GLY A 384 4.47 -8.28 -6.98
CA GLY A 384 5.18 -9.36 -6.29
C GLY A 384 5.99 -10.24 -7.25
N GLY A 385 5.91 -10.05 -8.57
CA GLY A 385 6.71 -10.74 -9.58
C GLY A 385 6.17 -12.12 -10.00
N ALA A 386 6.73 -12.64 -11.09
CA ALA A 386 6.37 -13.94 -11.66
C ALA A 386 7.54 -14.95 -11.58
N PRO A 387 7.28 -16.26 -11.43
CA PRO A 387 5.95 -16.87 -11.25
C PRO A 387 5.34 -16.58 -9.88
N HIS A 388 4.04 -16.84 -9.73
CA HIS A 388 3.33 -16.75 -8.45
C HIS A 388 3.73 -17.92 -7.53
N ASP A 389 4.87 -17.77 -6.86
CA ASP A 389 5.51 -18.78 -6.03
C ASP A 389 5.65 -18.33 -4.56
N GLN A 390 6.40 -19.10 -3.77
CA GLN A 390 6.66 -18.78 -2.37
C GLN A 390 7.42 -17.44 -2.22
N GLN A 391 8.34 -17.10 -3.11
CA GLN A 391 9.08 -15.84 -3.01
C GLN A 391 8.15 -14.64 -3.27
N ALA A 392 7.19 -14.75 -4.18
CA ALA A 392 6.17 -13.71 -4.37
C ALA A 392 5.32 -13.51 -3.11
N ILE A 393 4.96 -14.60 -2.41
CA ILE A 393 4.29 -14.53 -1.09
C ILE A 393 5.18 -13.90 -0.02
N ASP A 394 6.48 -14.18 -0.02
CA ASP A 394 7.42 -13.64 0.96
C ASP A 394 7.61 -12.13 0.74
N ARG A 395 7.71 -11.68 -0.52
CA ARG A 395 7.71 -10.25 -0.89
C ARG A 395 6.41 -9.56 -0.46
N PHE A 396 5.25 -10.20 -0.65
CA PHE A 396 3.97 -9.68 -0.14
C PHE A 396 3.99 -9.49 1.38
N SER A 397 4.43 -10.51 2.13
CA SER A 397 4.56 -10.44 3.59
C SER A 397 5.49 -9.31 4.02
N LEU A 398 6.58 -9.10 3.29
CA LEU A 398 7.57 -8.07 3.57
C LEU A 398 7.02 -6.65 3.35
N LEU A 399 6.19 -6.44 2.33
CA LEU A 399 5.52 -5.15 2.08
C LEU A 399 4.51 -4.80 3.19
N LEU A 400 3.79 -5.79 3.74
CA LEU A 400 2.91 -5.58 4.89
C LEU A 400 3.70 -5.08 6.11
N ASP A 401 4.81 -5.76 6.42
CA ASP A 401 5.70 -5.44 7.53
C ASP A 401 6.34 -4.05 7.37
N LEU A 402 6.84 -3.73 6.18
CA LEU A 402 7.40 -2.42 5.86
C LEU A 402 6.36 -1.31 6.04
N MET A 403 5.16 -1.47 5.49
CA MET A 403 4.10 -0.46 5.63
C MET A 403 3.72 -0.24 7.11
N TYR A 404 3.64 -1.32 7.90
CA TYR A 404 3.41 -1.20 9.33
C TYR A 404 4.51 -0.39 10.01
N ALA A 405 5.79 -0.73 9.75
CA ALA A 405 6.94 -0.06 10.35
C ALA A 405 6.99 1.44 10.01
N TYR A 406 6.68 1.81 8.75
CA TYR A 406 6.67 3.20 8.30
C TYR A 406 5.55 4.04 8.93
N GLY A 407 4.49 3.39 9.43
CA GLY A 407 3.37 4.04 10.12
C GLY A 407 2.04 4.04 9.35
N GLY A 408 1.89 3.19 8.34
CA GLY A 408 0.68 3.10 7.54
C GLY A 408 -0.55 2.75 8.36
N LYS A 409 -1.62 3.52 8.15
CA LYS A 409 -2.91 3.37 8.83
C LYS A 409 -3.81 2.36 8.12
N HIS A 410 -3.92 2.44 6.80
CA HIS A 410 -4.70 1.51 5.99
C HIS A 410 -3.72 0.58 5.27
N ILE A 411 -3.80 -0.73 5.50
CA ILE A 411 -2.89 -1.71 4.91
C ILE A 411 -3.74 -2.83 4.34
N TYR A 412 -3.95 -2.82 3.04
CA TYR A 412 -4.80 -3.81 2.41
C TYR A 412 -4.27 -4.29 1.07
N VAL A 413 -4.76 -5.46 0.65
CA VAL A 413 -4.39 -6.10 -0.61
C VAL A 413 -5.51 -5.93 -1.65
N GLU A 414 -5.18 -5.53 -2.86
CA GLU A 414 -6.08 -5.30 -4.00
C GLU A 414 -6.56 -6.59 -4.68
N SER A 415 -5.67 -7.57 -4.76
CA SER A 415 -5.84 -8.82 -5.50
C SER A 415 -5.17 -9.96 -4.75
N THR A 416 -5.05 -11.15 -5.35
CA THR A 416 -4.26 -12.29 -4.83
C THR A 416 -4.92 -13.06 -3.70
N ALA A 417 -5.69 -12.41 -2.83
CA ALA A 417 -6.35 -13.09 -1.71
C ALA A 417 -7.35 -14.15 -2.19
N PHE A 418 -8.09 -13.91 -3.27
CA PHE A 418 -9.05 -14.88 -3.81
C PHE A 418 -8.80 -15.25 -5.26
N LYS A 419 -8.28 -14.35 -6.09
CA LYS A 419 -7.88 -14.64 -7.46
C LYS A 419 -6.68 -13.80 -7.87
N THR A 420 -6.00 -14.21 -8.92
CA THR A 420 -4.94 -13.40 -9.55
C THR A 420 -5.36 -12.99 -10.97
N ASN A 421 -5.00 -11.77 -11.35
CA ASN A 421 -5.29 -11.18 -12.66
C ASN A 421 -4.01 -10.88 -13.46
N ALA A 422 -2.83 -10.95 -12.83
CA ALA A 422 -1.53 -10.76 -13.47
C ALA A 422 -0.84 -12.09 -13.80
N PHE A 423 0.02 -12.13 -14.82
CA PHE A 423 0.95 -13.21 -15.22
C PHE A 423 0.39 -14.64 -15.34
N SER A 424 -0.11 -15.23 -14.25
CA SER A 424 -0.73 -16.55 -14.20
C SER A 424 -2.02 -16.55 -13.37
N ARG A 425 -3.06 -17.23 -13.86
CA ARG A 425 -4.34 -17.36 -13.17
C ARG A 425 -4.24 -18.35 -12.00
N ASN A 426 -4.65 -17.90 -10.82
CA ASN A 426 -4.87 -18.69 -9.63
C ASN A 426 -6.28 -18.36 -9.11
N ASP A 427 -7.01 -19.38 -8.68
CA ASP A 427 -8.31 -19.24 -8.03
C ASP A 427 -8.19 -19.48 -6.51
N TRP A 428 -9.29 -19.27 -5.79
CA TRP A 428 -9.28 -19.21 -4.32
C TRP A 428 -8.81 -20.50 -3.65
N GLU A 429 -8.95 -21.66 -4.29
CA GLU A 429 -8.48 -22.96 -3.82
C GLU A 429 -6.97 -23.18 -4.02
N ASP A 430 -6.33 -22.43 -4.91
CA ASP A 430 -4.93 -22.62 -5.26
C ASP A 430 -4.00 -22.22 -4.11
N ASN A 431 -2.84 -22.86 -4.06
CA ASN A 431 -1.90 -22.72 -2.95
C ASN A 431 -1.46 -21.25 -2.77
N PHE A 432 -1.24 -20.53 -3.87
CA PHE A 432 -0.83 -19.12 -3.83
C PHE A 432 -1.85 -18.24 -3.10
N CYS A 433 -3.12 -18.28 -3.52
CA CYS A 433 -4.18 -17.50 -2.88
C CYS A 433 -4.42 -17.93 -1.42
N ARG A 434 -4.33 -19.24 -1.12
CA ARG A 434 -4.44 -19.75 0.26
C ARG A 434 -3.35 -19.20 1.18
N LEU A 435 -2.09 -19.16 0.70
CA LEU A 435 -0.97 -18.61 1.43
C LEU A 435 -1.11 -17.09 1.61
N ALA A 436 -1.58 -16.36 0.60
CA ALA A 436 -1.83 -14.93 0.71
C ALA A 436 -2.88 -14.62 1.81
N ARG A 437 -3.99 -15.36 1.87
CA ARG A 437 -4.98 -15.22 2.95
C ARG A 437 -4.39 -15.56 4.32
N GLN A 438 -3.49 -16.53 4.39
CA GLN A 438 -2.79 -16.86 5.63
C GLN A 438 -1.88 -15.70 6.07
N LYS A 439 -1.05 -15.15 5.18
CA LYS A 439 -0.19 -14.01 5.50
C LYS A 439 -0.99 -12.81 5.98
N LEU A 440 -2.13 -12.52 5.35
CA LEU A 440 -2.99 -11.41 5.77
C LEU A 440 -3.60 -11.64 7.18
N ARG A 441 -4.03 -12.86 7.51
CA ARG A 441 -4.48 -13.23 8.87
C ARG A 441 -3.38 -13.09 9.90
N ASP A 442 -2.20 -13.64 9.61
CA ASP A 442 -1.05 -13.62 10.50
C ASP A 442 -0.62 -12.16 10.78
N PHE A 443 -0.64 -11.32 9.75
CA PHE A 443 -0.36 -9.90 9.87
C PHE A 443 -1.46 -9.16 10.66
N TYR A 444 -2.74 -9.40 10.41
CA TYR A 444 -3.81 -8.80 11.20
C TYR A 444 -3.69 -9.16 12.69
N TYR A 445 -3.47 -10.44 12.99
CA TYR A 445 -3.23 -10.91 14.35
C TYR A 445 -2.03 -10.20 15.02
N PHE A 446 -0.95 -10.02 14.26
CA PHE A 446 0.18 -9.22 14.69
C PHE A 446 -0.23 -7.78 15.06
N THR A 447 -0.98 -7.08 14.20
CA THR A 447 -1.41 -5.70 14.45
C THR A 447 -2.36 -5.56 15.65
N CYS A 448 -3.12 -6.60 15.97
CA CYS A 448 -3.94 -6.63 17.18
C CYS A 448 -3.12 -6.64 18.47
N LYS A 449 -1.93 -7.25 18.42
CA LYS A 449 -1.06 -7.44 19.58
C LYS A 449 -0.03 -6.34 19.75
N ASP A 450 0.41 -5.75 18.65
CA ASP A 450 1.39 -4.67 18.67
C ASP A 450 0.72 -3.33 18.41
N ALA A 451 0.86 -2.43 19.38
CA ALA A 451 0.57 -1.02 19.18
C ALA A 451 1.83 -0.26 18.75
N ARG A 452 1.69 0.55 17.69
CA ARG A 452 2.62 1.65 17.43
C ARG A 452 2.30 2.78 18.40
N ILE A 453 3.22 3.05 19.30
CA ILE A 453 3.09 4.08 20.33
C ILE A 453 3.98 5.27 19.96
N GLY A 454 3.45 6.48 20.10
CA GLY A 454 4.19 7.71 19.82
C GLY A 454 4.31 8.05 18.33
N ASN A 455 5.47 8.60 17.95
CA ASN A 455 5.79 9.04 16.59
C ASN A 455 7.04 8.33 16.08
N PRO A 456 7.17 8.13 14.76
CA PRO A 456 8.42 7.66 14.18
C PRO A 456 9.52 8.71 14.33
N ASP A 457 10.72 8.29 14.72
CA ASP A 457 11.95 9.09 14.70
C ASP A 457 12.57 9.02 13.30
N ILE A 458 12.58 10.15 12.60
CA ILE A 458 12.94 10.26 11.18
C ILE A 458 14.04 11.30 11.04
N PRO A 459 15.32 10.89 11.03
CA PRO A 459 16.43 11.83 11.09
C PRO A 459 16.79 12.45 9.74
N LEU A 460 16.32 11.91 8.62
CA LEU A 460 16.79 12.26 7.28
C LEU A 460 15.62 12.61 6.35
N ALA A 461 15.83 13.55 5.42
CA ALA A 461 14.87 13.80 4.36
C ALA A 461 15.50 14.21 3.02
N PHE A 462 14.90 13.74 1.92
CA PHE A 462 15.11 14.30 0.59
C PHE A 462 14.06 15.37 0.32
N VAL A 463 14.49 16.53 -0.18
CA VAL A 463 13.57 17.61 -0.56
C VAL A 463 13.10 17.38 -1.99
N TYR A 464 11.81 17.13 -2.15
CA TYR A 464 11.11 17.23 -3.42
C TYR A 464 10.94 18.71 -3.73
N GLY A 465 11.83 19.24 -4.57
CA GLY A 465 11.98 20.69 -4.75
C GLY A 465 10.71 21.38 -5.23
N ASN A 466 10.66 22.69 -5.03
CA ASN A 466 9.51 23.47 -5.46
C ASN A 466 9.40 23.42 -6.99
N LEU A 467 8.18 23.14 -7.47
CA LEU A 467 7.86 22.94 -8.89
C LEU A 467 8.62 21.78 -9.56
N GLU A 468 9.12 20.82 -8.77
CA GLU A 468 9.63 19.54 -9.26
C GLU A 468 8.50 18.75 -9.97
N SER A 469 8.87 17.97 -10.97
CA SER A 469 7.97 17.26 -11.86
C SER A 469 8.42 15.81 -12.07
N MET A 470 9.04 15.20 -11.05
CA MET A 470 9.45 13.80 -11.10
C MET A 470 8.32 12.91 -10.60
N PHE A 471 7.86 11.99 -11.45
CA PHE A 471 6.84 10.99 -11.13
C PHE A 471 7.45 9.79 -10.40
N TRP A 472 8.52 9.25 -10.99
CA TRP A 472 9.32 8.13 -10.50
C TRP A 472 10.79 8.41 -10.75
N ARG A 473 11.70 7.65 -10.14
CA ARG A 473 13.11 7.74 -10.53
C ARG A 473 13.27 7.28 -11.99
N PRO A 474 14.25 7.80 -12.75
CA PRO A 474 14.39 7.50 -14.17
C PRO A 474 14.56 6.03 -14.54
N ASP A 475 14.89 5.16 -13.60
CA ASP A 475 15.04 3.71 -13.75
C ASP A 475 14.09 2.88 -12.88
N ASP A 476 13.07 3.51 -12.29
CA ASP A 476 11.90 2.84 -11.74
C ASP A 476 10.90 2.61 -12.89
N ARG A 477 10.35 1.40 -13.01
CA ARG A 477 9.37 1.04 -14.06
C ARG A 477 8.26 0.19 -13.46
N ILE A 478 7.04 0.42 -13.93
CA ILE A 478 5.94 -0.54 -13.81
C ILE A 478 6.22 -1.65 -14.84
N ALA A 479 6.17 -2.92 -14.43
CA ALA A 479 6.58 -4.05 -15.27
C ALA A 479 5.71 -4.17 -16.54
N GLU A 480 4.43 -3.84 -16.43
CA GLU A 480 3.43 -3.90 -17.51
C GLU A 480 3.63 -2.82 -18.58
N LEU A 481 4.53 -1.86 -18.31
CA LEU A 481 4.62 -0.57 -18.98
C LEU A 481 6.06 -0.22 -19.37
N GLU A 482 6.97 -1.20 -19.27
CA GLU A 482 8.39 -1.06 -19.61
C GLU A 482 8.60 -0.54 -21.05
N ASP A 483 7.74 -0.96 -21.98
CA ASP A 483 7.78 -0.60 -23.40
C ASP A 483 7.14 0.77 -23.74
N SER A 484 6.51 1.45 -22.77
CA SER A 484 5.70 2.65 -23.03
C SER A 484 6.49 3.97 -23.05
N GLY A 485 7.82 3.92 -22.97
CA GLY A 485 8.69 5.09 -23.03
C GLY A 485 8.80 5.88 -21.70
N ASN A 486 9.17 7.16 -21.77
CA ASN A 486 9.37 8.00 -20.60
C ASN A 486 8.04 8.57 -20.07
N TRP A 487 7.52 7.96 -19.01
CA TRP A 487 6.24 8.31 -18.37
C TRP A 487 6.12 9.74 -17.91
N ASP A 488 7.21 10.33 -17.44
CA ASP A 488 7.18 11.73 -17.06
C ASP A 488 6.87 12.64 -18.25
N ASP A 489 7.32 12.29 -19.47
CA ASP A 489 7.03 13.06 -20.67
C ASP A 489 5.56 12.93 -21.05
N VAL A 490 4.93 11.80 -20.72
CA VAL A 490 3.49 11.59 -20.92
C VAL A 490 2.68 12.45 -19.96
N VAL A 491 3.01 12.50 -18.66
CA VAL A 491 2.27 13.30 -17.64
C VAL A 491 2.59 14.79 -17.73
N TRP A 492 3.87 15.12 -17.73
CA TRP A 492 4.34 16.48 -17.62
C TRP A 492 4.41 17.18 -18.97
N GLY A 493 4.50 16.41 -20.08
CA GLY A 493 4.09 16.76 -21.44
C GLY A 493 4.26 18.21 -21.83
N LYS A 494 5.50 18.59 -22.16
CA LYS A 494 5.95 19.78 -22.96
C LYS A 494 7.45 20.00 -22.82
N TRP A 495 8.04 19.58 -21.71
CA TRP A 495 9.43 19.88 -21.36
C TRP A 495 10.35 18.64 -21.48
N PRO A 496 11.11 18.50 -22.58
CA PRO A 496 11.89 17.29 -22.86
C PRO A 496 13.17 17.17 -22.02
N ASN A 497 13.59 18.22 -21.32
CA ASN A 497 14.83 18.19 -20.54
C ASN A 497 14.58 17.65 -19.11
N THR A 498 14.58 16.33 -18.98
CA THR A 498 14.31 15.61 -17.72
C THR A 498 15.56 15.05 -17.06
N GLN A 499 16.75 15.37 -17.59
CA GLN A 499 18.02 14.74 -17.19
C GLN A 499 18.38 15.01 -15.71
N TYR A 500 17.98 16.15 -15.16
CA TYR A 500 18.20 16.51 -13.76
C TYR A 500 17.62 15.47 -12.79
N ARG A 501 16.56 14.74 -13.18
CA ARG A 501 15.93 13.69 -12.36
C ARG A 501 16.85 12.51 -12.10
N ARG A 502 17.87 12.27 -12.94
CA ARG A 502 18.84 11.18 -12.71
C ARG A 502 19.62 11.38 -11.42
N ILE A 503 19.69 12.60 -10.88
CA ILE A 503 20.30 12.89 -9.57
C ILE A 503 19.55 12.16 -8.44
N TRP A 504 18.26 11.86 -8.59
CA TRP A 504 17.50 11.08 -7.60
C TRP A 504 18.03 9.66 -7.41
N LYS A 505 18.90 9.15 -8.30
CA LYS A 505 19.66 7.92 -8.01
C LYS A 505 20.54 8.05 -6.77
N ALA A 506 20.90 9.28 -6.36
CA ALA A 506 21.64 9.52 -5.12
C ALA A 506 20.85 9.15 -3.85
N THR A 507 19.54 8.92 -3.95
CA THR A 507 18.74 8.42 -2.82
C THR A 507 19.23 7.08 -2.27
N ASP A 508 19.88 6.25 -3.11
CA ASP A 508 20.47 4.97 -2.70
C ASP A 508 21.52 5.13 -1.57
N ALA A 509 22.05 6.34 -1.35
CA ALA A 509 22.95 6.62 -0.23
C ALA A 509 22.28 6.40 1.13
N TRP A 510 20.99 6.73 1.26
CA TRP A 510 20.24 6.53 2.51
C TRP A 510 19.23 5.39 2.44
N LEU A 511 18.80 5.05 1.22
CA LEU A 511 17.86 3.98 0.90
C LEU A 511 18.50 2.98 -0.07
N PRO A 512 19.58 2.28 0.33
CA PRO A 512 20.30 1.38 -0.58
C PRO A 512 19.38 0.22 -1.03
N PRO A 513 19.22 0.00 -2.35
CA PRO A 513 18.46 -1.13 -2.87
C PRO A 513 19.18 -2.46 -2.60
N LEU A 514 18.47 -3.57 -2.80
CA LEU A 514 19.12 -4.89 -2.78
C LEU A 514 20.12 -5.00 -3.94
N ASP A 515 21.19 -5.75 -3.70
CA ASP A 515 22.11 -6.13 -4.77
C ASP A 515 21.37 -7.03 -5.77
N PHE A 516 21.66 -6.86 -7.06
CA PHE A 516 21.07 -7.71 -8.10
C PHE A 516 21.51 -9.15 -7.95
N ASP A 517 20.60 -10.09 -8.27
CA ASP A 517 21.01 -11.48 -8.45
C ASP A 517 22.08 -11.59 -9.54
N ALA A 518 22.88 -12.65 -9.49
CA ALA A 518 24.01 -12.83 -10.40
C ALA A 518 23.62 -12.92 -11.89
N GLN A 519 22.32 -13.01 -12.21
CA GLN A 519 21.78 -13.04 -13.57
C GLN A 519 20.99 -11.77 -13.95
N GLY A 520 20.87 -10.78 -13.06
CA GLY A 520 20.09 -9.55 -13.26
C GLY A 520 18.59 -9.75 -13.47
N LYS A 521 18.02 -10.93 -13.19
CA LYS A 521 16.65 -11.28 -13.59
C LYS A 521 15.57 -10.52 -12.82
N ASN A 522 15.90 -10.03 -11.64
CA ASN A 522 14.97 -9.39 -10.71
C ASN A 522 15.29 -7.91 -10.45
N GLU A 523 15.86 -7.18 -11.42
CA GLU A 523 16.28 -5.78 -11.22
C GLU A 523 15.14 -4.89 -10.68
N THR A 524 13.94 -4.93 -11.26
CA THR A 524 12.80 -4.11 -10.78
C THR A 524 12.36 -4.51 -9.37
N LEU A 525 12.30 -5.82 -9.09
CA LEU A 525 11.90 -6.33 -7.77
C LEU A 525 12.93 -6.04 -6.68
N THR A 526 14.22 -6.06 -7.00
CA THR A 526 15.29 -5.70 -6.05
C THR A 526 15.28 -4.22 -5.70
N LYS A 527 14.89 -3.34 -6.63
CA LYS A 527 14.68 -1.90 -6.39
C LYS A 527 13.44 -1.59 -5.56
N MET A 528 12.47 -2.50 -5.48
CA MET A 528 11.26 -2.32 -4.67
C MET A 528 11.57 -2.25 -3.17
N PHE A 529 12.64 -2.91 -2.74
CA PHE A 529 13.01 -3.04 -1.34
C PHE A 529 14.37 -2.40 -1.06
N CYS A 530 14.46 -1.64 0.03
CA CYS A 530 15.71 -1.00 0.42
C CYS A 530 15.95 -1.10 1.93
N GLY A 531 17.23 -1.14 2.30
CA GLY A 531 17.63 -0.90 3.68
C GLY A 531 17.45 0.57 4.06
N SER A 532 17.67 0.86 5.34
CA SER A 532 17.70 2.23 5.84
C SER A 532 18.80 2.36 6.91
N PRO A 533 20.09 2.13 6.56
CA PRO A 533 21.19 1.96 7.53
C PRO A 533 21.39 3.18 8.44
N PHE A 534 20.92 4.35 8.02
CA PHE A 534 21.04 5.60 8.75
C PHE A 534 19.74 6.07 9.43
N GLY A 535 18.71 5.21 9.44
CA GLY A 535 17.37 5.52 9.94
C GLY A 535 16.38 5.80 8.80
N GLN A 536 15.13 6.03 9.17
CA GLN A 536 14.08 6.35 8.22
C GLN A 536 14.36 7.67 7.49
N VAL A 537 13.86 7.74 6.26
CA VAL A 537 13.96 8.91 5.39
C VAL A 537 12.56 9.35 5.00
N ASP A 538 12.32 10.66 4.95
CA ASP A 538 11.13 11.25 4.30
C ASP A 538 11.47 11.87 2.94
N VAL A 539 10.45 12.01 2.09
CA VAL A 539 10.50 12.89 0.92
C VAL A 539 9.54 14.04 1.17
N ILE A 540 10.06 15.27 1.21
CA ILE A 540 9.33 16.42 1.75
C ILE A 540 9.27 17.59 0.77
N SER A 541 8.21 18.39 0.89
CA SER A 541 8.16 19.72 0.31
C SER A 541 9.11 20.68 1.05
N PRO A 542 9.77 21.64 0.38
CA PRO A 542 10.63 22.63 1.03
C PRO A 542 9.85 23.60 1.97
N TYR A 543 8.52 23.55 1.96
CA TYR A 543 7.66 24.41 2.78
C TYR A 543 7.22 23.76 4.11
N VAL A 544 7.65 22.53 4.41
CA VAL A 544 7.35 21.90 5.72
C VAL A 544 8.32 22.40 6.80
N ASP A 545 8.05 22.05 8.06
CA ASP A 545 9.00 22.27 9.14
C ASP A 545 10.24 21.37 8.99
N LEU A 546 11.33 21.96 8.51
CA LEU A 546 12.59 21.27 8.26
C LEU A 546 13.31 20.88 9.55
N ASN A 547 13.03 21.54 10.69
CA ASN A 547 13.74 21.31 11.96
C ASN A 547 13.46 19.93 12.57
N ARG A 548 12.49 19.20 12.02
CA ARG A 548 12.20 17.80 12.39
C ARG A 548 13.29 16.84 11.93
N TYR A 549 14.13 17.24 10.97
CA TYR A 549 15.16 16.40 10.37
C TYR A 549 16.54 16.86 10.85
N LYS A 550 17.47 15.92 11.01
CA LYS A 550 18.86 16.21 11.34
C LYS A 550 19.69 16.53 10.08
N ALA A 551 19.31 15.94 8.94
CA ALA A 551 19.88 16.28 7.65
C ALA A 551 18.81 16.29 6.55
N ILE A 552 18.93 17.25 5.63
CA ILE A 552 18.11 17.33 4.41
C ILE A 552 18.99 17.45 3.18
N SER A 553 18.53 16.92 2.06
CA SER A 553 19.24 16.95 0.78
C SER A 553 18.31 17.36 -0.35
N PHE A 554 18.68 18.41 -1.09
CA PHE A 554 18.00 18.76 -2.34
C PHE A 554 18.50 17.86 -3.46
N LEU A 555 17.58 17.18 -4.12
CA LEU A 555 17.82 16.36 -5.31
C LEU A 555 16.82 16.77 -6.39
N GLY A 556 17.30 16.92 -7.63
CA GLY A 556 16.44 17.29 -8.75
C GLY A 556 16.05 18.77 -8.77
N TRP A 557 14.97 19.11 -9.48
CA TRP A 557 14.60 20.49 -9.76
C TRP A 557 14.13 21.23 -8.49
N ASN A 558 14.54 22.48 -8.34
CA ASN A 558 13.96 23.38 -7.37
C ASN A 558 13.88 24.80 -7.93
N THR A 559 12.66 25.35 -7.98
CA THR A 559 12.42 26.79 -8.15
C THR A 559 12.49 27.47 -6.79
N MET A 560 13.64 28.04 -6.48
CA MET A 560 13.89 28.78 -5.24
C MET A 560 13.01 30.01 -5.14
N ASP A 561 12.50 30.27 -3.94
CA ASP A 561 11.85 31.52 -3.56
C ASP A 561 12.40 32.01 -2.22
N GLU A 562 12.01 33.22 -1.82
CA GLU A 562 12.45 33.83 -0.57
C GLU A 562 11.98 33.06 0.69
N GLN A 563 10.84 32.38 0.64
CA GLN A 563 10.36 31.60 1.78
C GLN A 563 11.23 30.35 1.98
N ILE A 564 11.50 29.61 0.91
CA ILE A 564 12.40 28.46 0.94
C ILE A 564 13.78 28.90 1.41
N TYR A 565 14.32 29.99 0.86
CA TYR A 565 15.63 30.50 1.23
C TYR A 565 15.74 30.82 2.73
N ARG A 566 14.75 31.54 3.29
CA ARG A 566 14.67 31.82 4.73
C ARG A 566 14.53 30.54 5.56
N ASN A 567 13.71 29.59 5.13
CA ASN A 567 13.55 28.31 5.83
C ASN A 567 14.88 27.55 5.92
N LEU A 568 15.69 27.55 4.84
CA LEU A 568 17.00 26.91 4.83
C LEU A 568 17.98 27.58 5.79
N ILE A 569 18.05 28.91 5.80
CA ILE A 569 18.88 29.66 6.76
C ILE A 569 18.47 29.33 8.19
N SER A 570 17.17 29.37 8.49
CA SER A 570 16.66 29.08 9.83
C SER A 570 16.98 27.65 10.26
N TYR A 571 16.78 26.68 9.36
CA TYR A 571 17.03 25.27 9.60
C TYR A 571 18.51 24.99 9.91
N VAL A 572 19.43 25.53 9.10
CA VAL A 572 20.86 25.33 9.30
C VAL A 572 21.31 26.04 10.58
N ASN A 573 20.88 27.29 10.83
CA ASN A 573 21.19 28.00 12.07
C ASN A 573 20.78 27.22 13.32
N ALA A 574 19.64 26.51 13.27
CA ALA A 574 19.13 25.69 14.36
C ALA A 574 19.91 24.39 14.62
N GLY A 575 20.82 23.99 13.73
CA GLY A 575 21.61 22.76 13.85
C GLY A 575 21.49 21.79 12.67
N GLY A 576 20.65 22.12 11.68
CA GLY A 576 20.42 21.29 10.52
C GLY A 576 21.65 21.11 9.63
N LYS A 577 21.77 19.94 9.01
CA LYS A 577 22.73 19.68 7.94
C LYS A 577 22.01 19.77 6.60
N LEU A 578 22.54 20.57 5.67
CA LEU A 578 21.94 20.81 4.36
C LEU A 578 22.92 20.39 3.25
N PHE A 579 22.51 19.46 2.38
CA PHE A 579 23.18 19.23 1.10
C PHE A 579 22.45 19.98 -0.02
N ILE A 580 23.16 20.80 -0.79
CA ILE A 580 22.58 21.62 -1.86
C ILE A 580 23.60 21.91 -2.98
N CYS A 581 23.13 21.98 -4.23
CA CYS A 581 23.92 22.39 -5.40
C CYS A 581 23.55 23.81 -5.85
N GLY A 582 24.45 24.47 -6.59
CA GLY A 582 24.20 25.82 -7.14
C GLY A 582 22.95 25.92 -7.98
N CYS A 583 22.66 24.89 -8.79
CA CYS A 583 21.46 24.79 -9.62
C CYS A 583 20.13 24.84 -8.83
N HIS A 584 20.12 24.56 -7.52
CA HIS A 584 18.89 24.62 -6.71
C HIS A 584 18.50 26.04 -6.27
N PHE A 585 19.38 27.03 -6.46
CA PHE A 585 19.08 28.44 -6.19
C PHE A 585 18.37 29.15 -7.36
N ASP A 586 18.07 28.42 -8.42
CA ASP A 586 17.40 28.93 -9.62
C ASP A 586 15.94 29.33 -9.31
N THR A 587 15.51 30.47 -9.82
CA THR A 587 14.17 31.06 -9.67
C THR A 587 13.32 30.87 -10.92
N ARG A 588 13.86 30.23 -11.96
CA ARG A 588 13.09 29.92 -13.17
C ARG A 588 11.91 29.00 -12.87
N ILE A 589 10.86 29.21 -13.64
CA ILE A 589 9.58 28.49 -13.55
C ILE A 589 9.38 27.57 -14.77
N ASP A 590 10.40 27.45 -15.62
CA ASP A 590 10.48 26.60 -16.80
C ASP A 590 11.97 26.35 -17.11
N PHE A 591 12.25 25.59 -18.18
CA PHE A 591 13.64 25.34 -18.62
C PHE A 591 14.22 26.43 -19.51
N ASP A 592 13.47 27.50 -19.81
CA ASP A 592 13.88 28.47 -20.82
C ASP A 592 14.91 29.45 -20.25
N GLY A 593 15.82 29.93 -21.11
CA GLY A 593 16.88 30.87 -20.72
C GLY A 593 17.99 30.29 -19.83
N GLN A 594 18.83 31.17 -19.29
CA GLN A 594 19.87 30.79 -18.31
C GLN A 594 19.30 30.82 -16.88
N PRO A 595 19.86 30.02 -15.95
CA PRO A 595 19.53 30.09 -14.53
C PRO A 595 19.54 31.52 -13.99
N ARG A 596 18.50 31.85 -13.20
CA ARG A 596 18.38 33.13 -12.49
C ARG A 596 18.42 32.85 -11.01
N PHE A 597 19.50 33.25 -10.33
CA PHE A 597 19.63 32.94 -8.91
C PHE A 597 18.82 33.88 -8.02
N ILE A 598 18.25 33.33 -6.96
CA ILE A 598 17.63 34.12 -5.89
C ILE A 598 18.63 35.16 -5.37
N ARG A 599 18.15 36.37 -5.06
CA ARG A 599 18.99 37.51 -4.60
C ARG A 599 20.18 37.82 -5.50
N ASP A 600 20.02 37.64 -6.81
CA ASP A 600 21.09 37.84 -7.80
C ASP A 600 22.38 37.07 -7.47
N GLY A 601 22.24 35.90 -6.81
CA GLY A 601 23.36 35.07 -6.40
C GLY A 601 24.09 35.54 -5.14
N LYS A 602 23.58 36.54 -4.42
CA LYS A 602 24.05 36.93 -3.09
C LYS A 602 23.57 35.94 -2.04
N LEU A 603 24.40 34.92 -1.79
CA LEU A 603 24.07 33.72 -1.01
C LEU A 603 25.06 33.44 0.13
N HIS A 604 25.99 34.37 0.39
CA HIS A 604 27.05 34.21 1.37
C HIS A 604 26.54 33.83 2.78
N ASP A 605 25.39 34.37 3.18
CA ASP A 605 24.72 34.10 4.46
C ASP A 605 24.22 32.66 4.61
N LEU A 606 24.08 31.90 3.52
CA LEU A 606 23.71 30.47 3.55
C LEU A 606 24.87 29.54 3.18
N ILE A 607 25.55 29.78 2.05
CA ILE A 607 26.56 28.85 1.52
C ILE A 607 28.00 29.31 1.75
N GLY A 608 28.21 30.47 2.39
CA GLY A 608 29.54 31.06 2.58
C GLY A 608 30.22 31.49 1.28
N ALA A 609 29.45 31.76 0.23
CA ALA A 609 29.91 32.26 -1.07
C ALA A 609 28.77 32.95 -1.83
N ASP A 610 29.11 33.86 -2.73
CA ASP A 610 28.20 34.41 -3.72
C ASP A 610 28.39 33.70 -5.07
N ILE A 611 27.31 33.47 -5.82
CA ILE A 611 27.35 32.93 -7.18
C ILE A 611 27.25 34.10 -8.17
N VAL A 612 28.33 34.39 -8.89
CA VAL A 612 28.38 35.51 -9.85
C VAL A 612 28.22 35.08 -11.31
N GLY A 613 27.99 33.78 -11.55
CA GLY A 613 27.72 33.24 -12.89
C GLY A 613 28.22 31.82 -13.08
N ALA A 614 28.28 31.39 -14.34
CA ALA A 614 28.84 30.10 -14.71
C ALA A 614 30.37 30.10 -14.64
N GLY A 615 30.93 29.04 -14.06
CA GLY A 615 32.36 28.79 -13.94
C GLY A 615 32.89 27.85 -15.02
N GLN A 616 33.92 27.08 -14.66
CA GLN A 616 34.60 26.16 -15.57
C GLN A 616 33.68 25.01 -15.99
N LYS A 617 33.81 24.59 -17.27
CA LYS A 617 33.24 23.34 -17.77
C LYS A 617 34.07 22.14 -17.31
N VAL A 618 33.41 21.18 -16.69
CA VAL A 618 33.94 19.88 -16.27
C VAL A 618 33.23 18.76 -17.01
N PHE A 619 33.96 17.67 -17.28
CA PHE A 619 33.46 16.52 -18.06
C PHE A 619 32.86 16.90 -19.43
N GLY A 620 33.37 17.98 -20.03
CA GLY A 620 32.96 18.47 -21.35
C GLY A 620 31.58 19.14 -21.43
N LYS A 621 30.74 19.06 -20.39
CA LYS A 621 29.35 19.54 -20.46
C LYS A 621 28.79 20.26 -19.23
N PHE A 622 29.27 20.00 -18.02
CA PHE A 622 28.70 20.62 -16.81
C PHE A 622 29.52 21.81 -16.36
N ARG A 623 28.86 22.90 -16.00
CA ARG A 623 29.51 24.10 -15.47
C ARG A 623 29.47 24.07 -13.94
N THR A 624 30.60 24.41 -13.33
CA THR A 624 30.67 24.79 -11.91
C THR A 624 30.07 26.19 -11.72
N CYS A 625 29.79 26.63 -10.50
CA CYS A 625 29.50 28.05 -10.27
C CYS A 625 30.81 28.83 -10.19
N LYS A 626 30.82 30.03 -10.79
CA LYS A 626 31.85 31.03 -10.50
C LYS A 626 31.48 31.67 -9.17
N LEU A 627 32.35 31.48 -8.18
CA LEU A 627 32.13 31.97 -6.82
C LEU A 627 32.89 33.27 -6.58
N ASP A 628 32.30 34.15 -5.78
CA ASP A 628 32.91 35.36 -5.20
C ASP A 628 32.61 35.41 -3.70
N ASN A 629 33.30 36.28 -2.94
CA ASN A 629 33.12 36.43 -1.50
C ASN A 629 33.10 35.08 -0.75
N VAL A 630 34.13 34.24 -0.96
CA VAL A 630 34.15 32.86 -0.45
C VAL A 630 34.77 32.79 0.95
N SER A 631 33.95 32.44 1.94
CA SER A 631 34.36 32.08 3.31
C SER A 631 34.19 30.59 3.60
N ALA A 632 33.42 29.87 2.77
CA ALA A 632 33.27 28.43 2.87
C ALA A 632 34.60 27.71 2.57
N ARG A 633 34.86 26.62 3.31
CA ARG A 633 36.06 25.82 3.13
C ARG A 633 35.80 24.76 2.06
N GLN A 634 36.62 24.72 1.01
CA GLN A 634 36.61 23.59 0.09
C GLN A 634 37.23 22.36 0.78
N THR A 635 36.48 21.26 0.88
CA THR A 635 36.92 20.04 1.58
C THR A 635 37.18 18.87 0.64
N GLN A 636 36.52 18.85 -0.51
CA GLN A 636 36.73 17.86 -1.58
C GLN A 636 36.57 18.55 -2.95
N ASP A 637 36.78 17.81 -4.03
CA ASP A 637 36.50 18.30 -5.38
C ASP A 637 35.05 18.77 -5.49
N PHE A 638 34.89 20.04 -5.84
CA PHE A 638 33.61 20.74 -5.96
C PHE A 638 32.78 20.86 -4.67
N LEU A 639 33.21 20.33 -3.52
CA LEU A 639 32.47 20.41 -2.26
C LEU A 639 33.02 21.50 -1.35
N PHE A 640 32.14 22.43 -0.97
CA PHE A 640 32.40 23.47 0.01
C PHE A 640 31.56 23.23 1.27
N GLU A 641 32.17 23.41 2.42
CA GLU A 641 31.50 23.34 3.72
C GLU A 641 31.46 24.72 4.37
N HIS A 642 30.26 25.13 4.77
CA HIS A 642 30.02 26.36 5.51
C HIS A 642 29.32 26.06 6.83
N ASN A 643 29.89 26.51 7.94
CA ASN A 643 29.24 26.44 9.25
C ASN A 643 28.36 27.68 9.41
N LEU A 644 27.07 27.47 9.67
CA LEU A 644 26.09 28.53 9.87
C LEU A 644 25.30 28.23 11.15
N GLY A 645 25.45 29.11 12.15
CA GLY A 645 24.90 28.89 13.48
C GLY A 645 25.39 27.56 14.07
N LYS A 646 24.46 26.69 14.46
CA LYS A 646 24.77 25.35 15.02
C LYS A 646 24.90 24.26 13.96
N GLY A 647 24.54 24.55 12.70
CA GLY A 647 24.48 23.58 11.62
C GLY A 647 25.57 23.77 10.58
N LYS A 648 25.38 23.08 9.45
CA LYS A 648 26.37 23.06 8.36
C LYS A 648 25.70 22.91 6.99
N VAL A 649 26.22 23.65 6.02
CA VAL A 649 25.89 23.49 4.60
C VAL A 649 27.01 22.77 3.87
N TYR A 650 26.64 21.75 3.10
CA TYR A 650 27.44 21.00 2.15
C TYR A 650 27.05 21.48 0.74
N PHE A 651 27.78 22.47 0.25
CA PHE A 651 27.54 23.09 -1.05
C PHE A 651 28.34 22.38 -2.14
N PHE A 652 27.65 21.67 -3.02
CA PHE A 652 28.27 21.04 -4.20
C PHE A 652 28.24 22.00 -5.39
N ASN A 653 29.40 22.52 -5.76
CA ASN A 653 29.59 23.69 -6.62
C ASN A 653 29.29 23.43 -8.11
N PHE A 654 28.02 23.20 -8.42
CA PHE A 654 27.52 22.94 -9.77
C PHE A 654 26.42 23.94 -10.16
N TYR A 655 26.67 24.64 -11.26
CA TYR A 655 25.74 25.59 -11.90
C TYR A 655 24.68 24.84 -12.69
N ASP A 656 25.08 23.75 -13.37
CA ASP A 656 24.18 22.83 -14.06
C ASP A 656 23.83 21.64 -13.15
N TYR A 657 22.67 21.02 -13.34
CA TYR A 657 22.30 19.81 -12.61
C TYR A 657 23.34 18.67 -12.82
N PRO A 658 24.00 18.17 -11.77
CA PRO A 658 25.12 17.22 -11.88
C PRO A 658 24.67 15.76 -12.10
N TYR A 659 23.94 15.50 -13.18
CA TYR A 659 23.32 14.19 -13.48
C TYR A 659 24.25 13.14 -14.13
N ASP A 660 25.56 13.39 -14.23
CA ASP A 660 26.54 12.40 -14.70
C ASP A 660 26.69 11.26 -13.68
N PRO A 661 26.80 9.99 -14.11
CA PRO A 661 26.98 8.87 -13.18
C PRO A 661 28.17 9.04 -12.22
N ARG A 662 29.27 9.68 -12.64
CA ARG A 662 30.44 9.96 -11.78
C ARG A 662 30.11 10.99 -10.70
N LEU A 663 29.36 12.04 -11.07
CA LEU A 663 28.92 13.07 -10.13
C LEU A 663 27.86 12.53 -9.16
N ILE A 664 26.92 11.73 -9.65
CA ILE A 664 25.94 11.02 -8.80
C ILE A 664 26.66 10.14 -7.78
N LYS A 665 27.72 9.43 -8.17
CA LYS A 665 28.54 8.64 -7.24
C LYS A 665 29.19 9.53 -6.17
N ASN A 666 29.73 10.69 -6.54
CA ASN A 666 30.29 11.63 -5.56
C ASN A 666 29.22 12.13 -4.59
N ILE A 667 28.03 12.50 -5.10
CA ILE A 667 26.90 12.93 -4.26
C ILE A 667 26.50 11.80 -3.31
N LYS A 668 26.41 10.54 -3.77
CA LYS A 668 26.14 9.38 -2.91
C LYS A 668 27.12 9.28 -1.75
N ASN A 669 28.42 9.35 -2.04
CA ASN A 669 29.47 9.28 -1.01
C ASN A 669 29.30 10.41 0.03
N ILE A 670 29.03 11.64 -0.42
CA ILE A 670 28.79 12.79 0.49
C ILE A 670 27.57 12.54 1.37
N LEU A 671 26.48 12.05 0.80
CA LEU A 671 25.27 11.74 1.55
C LEU A 671 25.49 10.58 2.54
N GLU A 672 26.24 9.54 2.16
CA GLU A 672 26.64 8.45 3.06
C GLU A 672 27.50 8.94 4.23
N GLU A 673 28.42 9.88 4.00
CA GLU A 673 29.20 10.53 5.06
C GLU A 673 28.30 11.32 6.03
N ILE A 674 27.34 12.09 5.49
CA ILE A 674 26.35 12.81 6.29
C ILE A 674 25.52 11.83 7.12
N GLY A 675 24.98 10.77 6.49
CA GLY A 675 24.18 9.73 7.13
C GLY A 675 24.95 9.00 8.23
N THR A 676 26.22 8.66 7.98
CA THR A 676 27.12 8.07 8.97
C THR A 676 27.33 9.00 10.17
N GLY A 677 27.52 10.30 9.92
CA GLY A 677 27.64 11.29 10.99
C GLY A 677 26.36 11.44 11.82
N ILE A 678 25.20 11.31 11.18
CA ILE A 678 23.90 11.28 11.87
C ILE A 678 23.75 10.02 12.72
N SER A 679 24.00 8.83 12.18
CA SER A 679 23.93 7.57 12.97
C SER A 679 24.85 7.57 14.19
N LYS A 680 26.08 8.09 14.06
CA LYS A 680 27.05 8.19 15.16
C LYS A 680 26.61 9.15 16.28
N SER A 681 25.77 10.12 15.97
CA SER A 681 25.26 11.10 16.94
C SER A 681 23.84 10.80 17.41
N SER A 682 23.22 9.74 16.90
CA SER A 682 21.90 9.27 17.33
C SER A 682 22.03 8.34 18.54
N ASN A 683 21.07 8.46 19.45
CA ASN A 683 20.96 7.56 20.61
C ASN A 683 20.78 6.11 20.19
N VAL A 684 20.06 5.90 19.09
CA VAL A 684 19.80 4.57 18.53
C VAL A 684 20.27 4.55 17.08
N SER A 685 21.04 3.53 16.72
CA SER A 685 21.46 3.28 15.33
C SER A 685 21.80 1.80 15.14
N ILE A 686 22.02 1.39 13.89
CA ILE A 686 22.47 0.04 13.56
C ILE A 686 23.85 0.08 12.88
N GLU A 687 24.65 -0.96 13.09
CA GLU A 687 25.94 -1.15 12.44
C GLU A 687 26.14 -2.59 11.94
N GLY A 688 27.16 -2.77 11.12
CA GLY A 688 27.59 -4.06 10.59
C GLY A 688 27.37 -4.21 9.09
N PRO A 689 27.99 -5.23 8.46
CA PRO A 689 27.97 -5.41 7.00
C PRO A 689 26.57 -5.67 6.44
N ASN A 690 25.65 -6.18 7.26
CA ASN A 690 24.28 -6.45 6.84
C ASN A 690 23.32 -5.28 7.07
N SER A 691 23.76 -4.16 7.66
CA SER A 691 22.88 -3.01 7.95
C SER A 691 22.21 -2.44 6.70
N LYS A 692 22.87 -2.52 5.54
CA LYS A 692 22.30 -2.11 4.24
C LYS A 692 21.10 -2.96 3.79
N TYR A 693 20.90 -4.15 4.36
CA TYR A 693 19.75 -5.02 4.09
C TYR A 693 18.67 -4.95 5.17
N ILE A 694 18.82 -4.06 6.15
CA ILE A 694 17.83 -3.88 7.21
C ILE A 694 17.15 -2.54 7.02
N ASN A 695 15.84 -2.58 6.83
CA ASN A 695 15.00 -1.40 7.01
C ASN A 695 14.62 -1.33 8.49
N TYR A 696 14.89 -0.20 9.14
CA TYR A 696 14.54 -0.01 10.55
C TYR A 696 13.79 1.29 10.79
N THR A 697 12.86 1.22 11.73
CA THR A 697 12.11 2.39 12.21
C THR A 697 12.08 2.40 13.73
N ILE A 698 12.28 3.57 14.33
CA ILE A 698 12.15 3.77 15.77
C ILE A 698 10.86 4.53 16.02
N TRP A 699 10.07 4.07 16.99
CA TRP A 699 8.85 4.73 17.46
C TRP A 699 9.02 5.13 18.91
N ASN A 700 8.69 6.38 19.24
CA ASN A 700 8.92 6.95 20.56
C ASN A 700 7.79 7.90 20.99
N ASP A 701 7.32 7.79 22.24
CA ASP A 701 6.34 8.69 22.88
C ASP A 701 6.95 9.58 23.99
N GLY A 702 8.28 9.57 24.13
CA GLY A 702 9.05 10.22 25.17
C GLY A 702 9.31 9.36 26.41
N ARG A 703 8.59 8.24 26.58
CA ARG A 703 8.73 7.30 27.72
C ARG A 703 9.03 5.87 27.29
N ASN A 704 8.57 5.47 26.12
CA ASN A 704 8.67 4.16 25.51
C ASN A 704 9.26 4.30 24.11
N SER A 705 10.36 3.60 23.86
CA SER A 705 10.99 3.52 22.55
C SER A 705 10.97 2.08 22.06
N LYS A 706 10.55 1.87 20.81
CA LYS A 706 10.52 0.57 20.15
C LYS A 706 11.20 0.67 18.79
N ILE A 707 12.04 -0.30 18.46
CA ILE A 707 12.63 -0.44 17.13
C ILE A 707 11.98 -1.61 16.39
N TYR A 708 11.59 -1.35 15.15
CA TYR A 708 11.14 -2.34 14.18
C TYR A 708 12.27 -2.59 13.18
N LEU A 709 12.59 -3.86 12.94
CA LEU A 709 13.68 -4.29 12.06
C LEU A 709 13.10 -5.25 11.03
N VAL A 710 13.23 -4.89 9.76
CA VAL A 710 12.76 -5.70 8.64
C VAL A 710 13.97 -6.07 7.79
N ASN A 711 14.25 -7.37 7.67
CA ASN A 711 15.24 -7.88 6.73
C ASN A 711 14.66 -7.84 5.33
N VAL A 712 15.14 -6.90 4.51
CA VAL A 712 14.59 -6.70 3.17
C VAL A 712 15.14 -7.65 2.12
N ASP A 713 16.17 -8.43 2.46
CA ASP A 713 16.82 -9.35 1.53
C ASP A 713 16.05 -10.67 1.38
N TRP A 714 15.01 -10.63 0.56
CA TRP A 714 14.14 -11.76 0.23
C TRP A 714 14.79 -12.80 -0.70
N GLN A 715 15.99 -12.54 -1.25
CA GLN A 715 16.58 -13.38 -2.30
C GLN A 715 17.18 -14.68 -1.78
N TYR A 716 17.68 -14.69 -0.54
CA TYR A 716 18.52 -15.78 -0.03
C TYR A 716 17.94 -16.54 1.16
N ASN A 717 16.75 -16.16 1.64
CA ASN A 717 16.05 -16.73 2.79
C ASN A 717 16.94 -16.95 4.01
N LYS A 718 17.67 -15.91 4.43
CA LYS A 718 18.64 -15.97 5.52
C LYS A 718 18.49 -14.80 6.48
N SER A 719 18.46 -15.12 7.76
CA SER A 719 18.56 -14.12 8.83
C SER A 719 19.84 -13.29 8.72
N LYS A 720 19.77 -12.02 9.11
CA LYS A 720 20.89 -11.08 9.04
C LYS A 720 21.35 -10.70 10.45
N LYS A 721 22.67 -10.74 10.67
CA LYS A 721 23.28 -10.29 11.93
C LYS A 721 23.70 -8.83 11.83
N ILE A 722 23.27 -8.03 12.79
CA ILE A 722 23.62 -6.62 12.96
C ILE A 722 23.95 -6.33 14.43
N ILE A 723 24.45 -5.13 14.71
CA ILE A 723 24.56 -4.60 16.06
C ILE A 723 23.68 -3.37 16.15
N ILE A 724 22.85 -3.29 17.19
CA ILE A 724 22.11 -2.08 17.56
C ILE A 724 22.95 -1.32 18.58
N HIS A 725 23.16 -0.03 18.34
CA HIS A 725 23.61 0.90 19.37
C HIS A 725 22.37 1.48 20.05
N ASN A 726 22.35 1.47 21.37
CA ASN A 726 21.30 2.10 22.19
C ASN A 726 21.95 2.80 23.38
N ASP A 727 21.99 4.14 23.35
CA ASP A 727 22.66 4.99 24.36
C ASP A 727 24.09 4.50 24.68
N GLY A 728 24.86 4.21 23.64
CA GLY A 728 26.25 3.72 23.73
C GLY A 728 26.39 2.22 24.03
N THR A 729 25.30 1.50 24.30
CA THR A 729 25.33 0.04 24.48
C THR A 729 25.25 -0.67 23.13
N LYS A 730 26.15 -1.61 22.88
CA LYS A 730 26.13 -2.47 21.69
C LYS A 730 25.36 -3.76 21.95
N ILE A 731 24.35 -4.03 21.13
CA ILE A 731 23.46 -5.18 21.26
C ILE A 731 23.49 -5.98 19.97
N PRO A 732 24.13 -7.17 19.94
CA PRO A 732 24.07 -8.07 18.79
C PRO A 732 22.64 -8.57 18.58
N VAL A 733 22.14 -8.46 17.35
CA VAL A 733 20.78 -8.91 16.99
C VAL A 733 20.81 -9.72 15.70
N THR A 734 20.04 -10.80 15.68
CA THR A 734 19.77 -11.58 14.47
C THR A 734 18.36 -11.24 14.00
N VAL A 735 18.27 -10.49 12.91
CA VAL A 735 16.99 -10.15 12.27
C VAL A 735 16.56 -11.36 11.44
N PRO A 736 15.38 -11.95 11.72
CA PRO A 736 14.90 -13.13 11.01
C PRO A 736 14.56 -12.81 9.56
N ASP A 737 14.50 -13.86 8.75
CA ASP A 737 13.98 -13.79 7.39
C ASP A 737 12.44 -13.84 7.37
N GLY A 738 11.83 -13.17 6.40
CA GLY A 738 10.38 -13.24 6.15
C GLY A 738 9.46 -12.71 7.28
N LYS A 739 10.01 -12.03 8.29
CA LYS A 739 9.24 -11.47 9.42
C LYS A 739 9.93 -10.27 10.05
N MET A 740 9.15 -9.26 10.38
CA MET A 740 9.59 -8.13 11.20
C MET A 740 9.96 -8.53 12.64
N LEU A 741 11.11 -8.07 13.11
CA LEU A 741 11.54 -8.16 14.50
C LEU A 741 11.27 -6.84 15.23
N MET A 742 10.76 -6.94 16.46
CA MET A 742 10.47 -5.79 17.31
C MET A 742 11.25 -5.88 18.61
N ILE A 743 11.83 -4.77 19.04
CA ILE A 743 12.58 -4.70 20.29
C ILE A 743 12.18 -3.43 21.05
N ASN A 744 11.78 -3.60 22.31
CA ASN A 744 11.57 -2.48 23.23
C ASN A 744 12.93 -2.02 23.77
N LEU A 745 13.29 -0.77 23.52
CA LEU A 745 14.61 -0.21 23.83
C LEU A 745 14.77 0.25 25.29
N ASN A 746 13.65 0.45 26.00
CA ASN A 746 13.66 0.99 27.37
C ASN A 746 13.73 -0.08 28.46
N THR A 747 13.58 -1.35 28.08
CA THR A 747 13.72 -2.49 29.00
C THR A 747 15.14 -3.04 28.91
N LYS A 748 15.98 -2.77 29.93
CA LYS A 748 17.28 -3.45 30.11
C LYS A 748 17.15 -4.99 30.21
N THR A 749 15.93 -5.51 30.32
CA THR A 749 15.58 -6.91 30.60
C THR A 749 15.24 -7.78 29.39
N ASN A 750 15.16 -7.25 28.16
CA ASN A 750 14.71 -8.03 26.99
C ASN A 750 15.84 -8.65 26.14
N PHE A 751 17.08 -8.66 26.63
CA PHE A 751 18.23 -9.21 25.90
C PHE A 751 18.76 -10.47 26.61
N LYS A 752 17.96 -11.55 26.59
CA LYS A 752 18.42 -12.91 26.88
C LYS A 752 17.99 -13.86 25.79
#